data_AF-A0A167F5Y7-F1
#
_entry.id   AF-A0A167F5Y7-F1
#
_cell.length_a   1.000
_cell.length_b   1.000
_cell.length_c   1.000
_cell.angle_alpha   90.00
_cell.angle_beta   90.00
_cell.angle_gamma   90.00
#
_symmetry.space_group_name_H-M   'P 1'
#
loop_
_entity.id
_entity.type
_entity.pdbx_description
1 polymer ?
#
loop_
_entity_poly.entity_id
_entity_poly.type
_entity_poly.pdbx_seq_one_letter_code
_entity_poly.pdbx_strand_id
1 'polypeptide(L)'
;MDKEKGELVTKYTTLNSELSSAKREAVKLKKEYEAMEKEAIESRRLLEERISEDIKQGQGRKLMDQHIQELKLKAATQEEALNAEREKFKGETAAKQSLINRLQAEKEALLEKVKSFGNSEEEKMSLMKELEIEKAKTIEVKKLRMEITTLNSKLKRAENTKEETIKSVNALNIQLAEKQDNVQRLEKQIAKAESNMNPLTVEIEQLKAQLKDHMDKQESWKLEKTRTSKELDTLQNQLSAVKLEKEKLQAELSSKKSQIEKLRESMAAEIQSQVSKVVQERDQLAASERKVRNDFEDICLKHATLQVHKEKMEREIEDLHHDIAREKKAALSAERMRSALEEQLASVKDSSETERRSRSEVEVMKRKLTISLDSAKRQLQERTDQLLALQKIVNPRLSRSSSVSWEEASKDVPEFVDLAQKLEESEKARKKAEESKALLKAQLEDAKQRWAKTLDDKDSEYYASRRALLEDLASIATNPSTPPTPVRGSPTKRPLSSNLSNGNFQVPKFDLASADRSVANKENTSLSAGPEVDIKGKSQSEIEKILSTLQSSKNDLLGVYHDTSKNLVRTKEQLAEAMQANQRLERELKALKSNGTMGGSAHGSEEITEISLRLDAEISRNQELQESIRLYKSRSEEYYSKIETAETIVMKASRAEQFAKSQCREAEESLTVAKQECRQAEKVIMDLQAKLQKLEGELEDKTIDLNHSKEIQQRLSKEVEDFNNRWSSEMSLSHSSIEAMRKRYNDEIRSLSEELENQKQSYSELHGTRRQLERQIEELKKKETWQTEKADLEAQLSELQKSNEDSTLAYQDSQKRIGSLLSQVRTLRNTMNDITADRDQLQKDKRTLETRLTEISKEFEDLASSNLGRSGTIRGVPSSDLKDPDSEIAELRQELRKQSEASSIILERLRDSKAQLDEDRKAIEQERKLNEELQQRLALTDKEKKQLHLQLLEMEAQSLRINSADESKFLRQKVTELEHQLQEKERRHADDLRSSRYNDRSVRDLYTQISQKDKLVQKLQEENDMNEDRIKKLKNTLEMLQGEESTQRLAAKRAEREARDAKESSLRLEKELEGWKSRFESLTSNRLSRSEYGGRSFV
;
A
#
# COMPACT_ATOMS: atom_id res chain seq x y z
N MET A 1 258.00 -71.40 34.92
CA MET A 1 259.37 -71.43 35.44
C MET A 1 260.22 -72.13 34.39
N ASP A 2 261.27 -71.53 33.81
CA ASP A 2 261.92 -70.26 34.20
C ASP A 2 262.28 -69.36 33.01
N LYS A 3 261.98 -68.04 33.03
CA LYS A 3 261.10 -67.31 33.98
C LYS A 3 260.64 -65.96 33.40
N GLU A 4 260.22 -65.06 34.31
CA GLU A 4 260.45 -63.61 34.29
C GLU A 4 261.49 -63.14 33.26
N LYS A 5 261.24 -61.99 32.63
CA LYS A 5 262.00 -61.38 31.52
C LYS A 5 261.89 -62.17 30.20
N GLY A 6 260.75 -62.16 29.51
CA GLY A 6 259.60 -61.26 29.70
C GLY A 6 259.94 -59.78 29.49
N GLU A 7 259.07 -58.88 29.98
CA GLU A 7 259.34 -57.52 30.54
C GLU A 7 260.06 -56.43 29.71
N LEU A 8 260.76 -56.78 28.62
CA LEU A 8 261.38 -55.85 27.66
C LEU A 8 260.79 -56.00 26.24
N VAL A 9 260.22 -57.18 25.94
CA VAL A 9 259.11 -57.35 24.98
C VAL A 9 258.01 -56.29 25.19
N THR A 10 257.86 -55.78 26.41
CA THR A 10 256.79 -54.85 26.83
C THR A 10 257.24 -53.40 27.05
N LYS A 11 258.53 -53.05 26.85
CA LYS A 11 259.04 -51.69 27.22
C LYS A 11 259.74 -50.91 26.09
N TYR A 12 260.30 -51.55 25.08
CA TYR A 12 260.77 -50.82 23.88
C TYR A 12 259.72 -50.78 22.77
N THR A 13 258.81 -51.76 22.76
CA THR A 13 257.55 -51.74 22.01
C THR A 13 256.68 -50.54 22.37
N THR A 14 256.61 -50.13 23.64
CA THR A 14 255.91 -48.92 24.08
C THR A 14 256.64 -47.65 23.65
N LEU A 15 257.93 -47.49 24.01
CA LEU A 15 258.68 -46.25 23.70
C LEU A 15 258.80 -45.96 22.19
N ASN A 16 258.97 -46.97 21.34
CA ASN A 16 258.98 -46.72 19.89
C ASN A 16 257.55 -46.59 19.30
N SER A 17 256.50 -46.98 20.04
CA SER A 17 255.12 -46.62 19.69
C SER A 17 254.85 -45.12 19.88
N GLU A 18 255.53 -44.46 20.83
CA GLU A 18 255.48 -43.00 21.04
C GLU A 18 256.25 -42.25 19.93
N LEU A 19 257.42 -42.77 19.50
CA LEU A 19 258.08 -42.24 18.30
C LEU A 19 257.18 -42.40 17.04
N SER A 20 256.32 -43.42 17.02
CA SER A 20 255.31 -43.60 15.98
C SER A 20 254.09 -42.68 16.13
N SER A 21 253.75 -42.18 17.32
CA SER A 21 252.69 -41.16 17.48
C SER A 21 253.18 -39.77 17.05
N ALA A 22 254.37 -39.35 17.49
CA ALA A 22 254.94 -38.06 17.08
C ALA A 22 255.09 -37.93 15.55
N LYS A 23 255.49 -39.01 14.86
CA LYS A 23 255.54 -39.03 13.38
C LYS A 23 254.16 -39.13 12.73
N ARG A 24 253.15 -39.73 13.38
CA ARG A 24 251.75 -39.63 12.92
C ARG A 24 251.20 -38.21 13.05
N GLU A 25 251.61 -37.45 14.06
CA GLU A 25 251.18 -36.06 14.25
C GLU A 25 251.78 -35.10 13.22
N ALA A 26 253.07 -35.25 12.89
CA ALA A 26 253.66 -34.55 11.73
C ALA A 26 252.94 -34.87 10.40
N VAL A 27 252.49 -36.12 10.23
CA VAL A 27 251.69 -36.56 9.07
C VAL A 27 250.24 -36.06 9.12
N LYS A 28 249.65 -35.86 10.31
CA LYS A 28 248.33 -35.24 10.49
C LYS A 28 248.36 -33.76 10.09
N LEU A 29 249.23 -32.96 10.70
CA LEU A 29 249.33 -31.52 10.42
C LEU A 29 249.62 -31.23 8.94
N LYS A 30 250.43 -32.05 8.27
CA LYS A 30 250.64 -31.89 6.81
C LYS A 30 249.41 -32.30 5.99
N LYS A 31 248.68 -33.36 6.38
CA LYS A 31 247.39 -33.71 5.75
C LYS A 31 246.31 -32.66 5.98
N GLU A 32 246.33 -31.97 7.12
CA GLU A 32 245.43 -30.87 7.42
C GLU A 32 245.74 -29.65 6.53
N TYR A 33 247.02 -29.30 6.34
CA TYR A 33 247.40 -28.25 5.38
C TYR A 33 247.03 -28.61 3.93
N GLU A 34 247.35 -29.84 3.49
CA GLU A 34 246.96 -30.37 2.19
C GLU A 34 245.45 -30.61 2.04
N ALA A 35 244.66 -30.51 3.12
CA ALA A 35 243.20 -30.51 3.08
C ALA A 35 242.67 -29.09 2.91
N MET A 36 243.20 -28.09 3.65
CA MET A 36 242.83 -26.67 3.46
C MET A 36 243.14 -26.18 2.03
N GLU A 37 244.25 -26.62 1.43
CA GLU A 37 244.59 -26.29 0.04
C GLU A 37 243.62 -26.92 -0.96
N LYS A 38 243.12 -28.13 -0.69
CA LYS A 38 242.05 -28.75 -1.48
C LYS A 38 240.72 -28.03 -1.28
N GLU A 39 240.35 -27.68 -0.05
CA GLU A 39 239.12 -26.95 0.27
C GLU A 39 239.09 -25.55 -0.41
N ALA A 40 240.24 -24.90 -0.57
CA ALA A 40 240.39 -23.65 -1.34
C ALA A 40 240.27 -23.82 -2.87
N ILE A 41 240.56 -25.00 -3.41
CA ILE A 41 240.37 -25.34 -4.83
C ILE A 41 238.94 -25.84 -5.08
N GLU A 42 238.42 -26.68 -4.20
CA GLU A 42 237.05 -27.20 -4.22
C GLU A 42 236.03 -26.08 -4.02
N SER A 43 236.28 -25.07 -3.18
CA SER A 43 235.38 -23.91 -3.05
C SER A 43 235.36 -23.01 -4.29
N ARG A 44 236.46 -22.90 -5.06
CA ARG A 44 236.43 -22.25 -6.40
C ARG A 44 235.67 -23.09 -7.40
N ARG A 45 235.96 -24.40 -7.46
CA ARG A 45 235.25 -25.34 -8.32
C ARG A 45 233.75 -25.36 -8.04
N LEU A 46 233.34 -25.35 -6.77
CA LEU A 46 231.95 -25.27 -6.32
C LEU A 46 231.24 -23.97 -6.70
N LEU A 47 231.97 -22.87 -6.96
CA LEU A 47 231.40 -21.65 -7.51
C LEU A 47 231.22 -21.73 -9.03
N GLU A 48 232.12 -22.38 -9.76
CA GLU A 48 231.95 -22.65 -11.20
C GLU A 48 230.91 -23.76 -11.47
N GLU A 49 230.83 -24.77 -10.60
CA GLU A 49 229.73 -25.73 -10.57
C GLU A 49 228.43 -25.05 -10.15
N ARG A 50 228.39 -24.15 -9.15
CA ARG A 50 227.17 -23.37 -8.86
C ARG A 50 226.72 -22.50 -10.03
N ILE A 51 227.60 -21.76 -10.70
CA ILE A 51 227.19 -20.91 -11.82
C ILE A 51 226.74 -21.76 -13.03
N SER A 52 227.38 -22.90 -13.28
CA SER A 52 226.96 -23.80 -14.36
C SER A 52 225.77 -24.70 -13.99
N GLU A 53 225.48 -24.92 -12.71
CA GLU A 53 224.25 -25.51 -12.21
C GLU A 53 223.11 -24.50 -12.16
N ASP A 54 223.29 -23.24 -11.77
CA ASP A 54 222.22 -22.22 -11.81
C ASP A 54 221.70 -21.98 -13.24
N ILE A 55 222.55 -22.22 -14.26
CA ILE A 55 222.16 -22.18 -15.68
C ILE A 55 221.47 -23.49 -16.13
N LYS A 56 221.76 -24.65 -15.51
CA LYS A 56 221.18 -25.96 -15.88
C LYS A 56 219.96 -26.37 -15.04
N GLN A 57 219.91 -25.96 -13.78
CA GLN A 57 218.84 -26.15 -12.81
C GLN A 57 217.88 -24.94 -12.83
N GLY A 58 217.25 -24.69 -13.97
CA GLY A 58 216.27 -23.61 -14.17
C GLY A 58 214.94 -23.79 -13.40
N GLN A 59 215.01 -23.98 -12.07
CA GLN A 59 213.88 -24.20 -11.17
C GLN A 59 213.46 -22.92 -10.44
N GLY A 60 214.41 -22.11 -9.96
CA GLY A 60 214.09 -20.85 -9.24
C GLY A 60 213.24 -19.87 -10.04
N ARG A 61 213.52 -19.74 -11.35
CA ARG A 61 212.72 -18.89 -12.26
C ARG A 61 211.30 -19.42 -12.44
N LYS A 62 211.14 -20.75 -12.58
CA LYS A 62 209.82 -21.41 -12.71
C LYS A 62 208.97 -21.28 -11.44
N LEU A 63 209.59 -21.34 -10.25
CA LEU A 63 208.87 -21.13 -8.98
C LEU A 63 208.34 -19.69 -8.85
N MET A 64 209.11 -18.67 -9.27
CA MET A 64 208.61 -17.30 -9.35
C MET A 64 207.47 -17.15 -10.36
N ASP A 65 207.60 -17.71 -11.57
CA ASP A 65 206.53 -17.67 -12.58
C ASP A 65 205.23 -18.36 -12.08
N GLN A 66 205.35 -19.48 -11.35
CA GLN A 66 204.23 -20.16 -10.70
C GLN A 66 203.57 -19.30 -9.61
N HIS A 67 204.35 -18.65 -8.74
CA HIS A 67 203.79 -17.75 -7.72
C HIS A 67 203.12 -16.52 -8.34
N ILE A 68 203.65 -15.99 -9.45
CA ILE A 68 203.03 -14.89 -10.22
C ILE A 68 201.71 -15.35 -10.86
N GLN A 69 201.64 -16.59 -11.37
CA GLN A 69 200.40 -17.17 -11.90
C GLN A 69 199.35 -17.40 -10.80
N GLU A 70 199.75 -17.92 -9.63
CA GLU A 70 198.85 -18.07 -8.48
C GLU A 70 198.30 -16.73 -7.99
N LEU A 71 199.14 -15.69 -7.88
CA LEU A 71 198.68 -14.37 -7.45
C LEU A 71 197.72 -13.73 -8.47
N LYS A 72 197.94 -13.95 -9.78
CA LYS A 72 196.99 -13.53 -10.82
C LYS A 72 195.66 -14.28 -10.76
N LEU A 73 195.68 -15.59 -10.52
CA LEU A 73 194.47 -16.39 -10.31
C LEU A 73 193.70 -15.92 -9.07
N LYS A 74 194.40 -15.71 -7.95
CA LYS A 74 193.80 -15.19 -6.69
C LYS A 74 193.17 -13.81 -6.90
N ALA A 75 193.85 -12.89 -7.60
CA ALA A 75 193.28 -11.60 -7.98
C ALA A 75 192.03 -11.72 -8.86
N ALA A 76 192.08 -12.53 -9.93
CA ALA A 76 190.93 -12.75 -10.81
C ALA A 76 189.71 -13.30 -10.06
N THR A 77 189.89 -14.30 -9.18
CA THR A 77 188.79 -14.84 -8.37
C THR A 77 188.19 -13.83 -7.38
N GLN A 78 188.96 -12.84 -6.92
CA GLN A 78 188.45 -11.75 -6.08
C GLN A 78 187.69 -10.69 -6.89
N GLU A 79 188.13 -10.38 -8.11
CA GLU A 79 187.39 -9.48 -9.02
C GLU A 79 186.07 -10.13 -9.49
N GLU A 80 186.06 -11.43 -9.77
CA GLU A 80 184.84 -12.19 -10.07
C GLU A 80 183.88 -12.21 -8.87
N ALA A 81 184.38 -12.45 -7.65
CA ALA A 81 183.56 -12.39 -6.44
C ALA A 81 182.94 -11.01 -6.19
N LEU A 82 183.73 -9.93 -6.31
CA LEU A 82 183.24 -8.55 -6.15
C LEU A 82 182.24 -8.16 -7.24
N ASN A 83 182.41 -8.64 -8.47
CA ASN A 83 181.42 -8.42 -9.53
C ASN A 83 180.15 -9.24 -9.30
N ALA A 84 180.23 -10.48 -8.80
CA ALA A 84 179.06 -11.26 -8.40
C ALA A 84 178.27 -10.61 -7.25
N GLU A 85 178.94 -9.97 -6.28
CA GLU A 85 178.27 -9.18 -5.25
C GLU A 85 177.63 -7.90 -5.81
N ARG A 86 178.30 -7.18 -6.72
CA ARG A 86 177.73 -6.01 -7.41
C ARG A 86 176.47 -6.36 -8.20
N GLU A 87 176.45 -7.47 -8.94
CA GLU A 87 175.26 -7.92 -9.66
C GLU A 87 174.14 -8.38 -8.70
N LYS A 88 174.46 -8.98 -7.55
CA LYS A 88 173.46 -9.25 -6.49
C LYS A 88 172.84 -7.96 -5.95
N PHE A 89 173.64 -6.93 -5.66
CA PHE A 89 173.11 -5.63 -5.19
C PHE A 89 172.29 -4.89 -6.27
N LYS A 90 172.66 -5.01 -7.56
CA LYS A 90 171.82 -4.54 -8.68
C LYS A 90 170.50 -5.32 -8.76
N GLY A 91 170.56 -6.65 -8.59
CA GLY A 91 169.37 -7.50 -8.55
C GLY A 91 168.43 -7.13 -7.40
N GLU A 92 168.96 -6.95 -6.18
CA GLU A 92 168.18 -6.51 -5.03
C GLU A 92 167.60 -5.10 -5.18
N THR A 93 168.34 -4.16 -5.75
CA THR A 93 167.83 -2.79 -5.97
C THR A 93 166.77 -2.75 -7.08
N ALA A 94 166.92 -3.54 -8.15
CA ALA A 94 165.88 -3.75 -9.16
C ALA A 94 164.64 -4.46 -8.59
N ALA A 95 164.81 -5.43 -7.70
CA ALA A 95 163.71 -6.10 -6.99
C ALA A 95 162.97 -5.13 -6.05
N LYS A 96 163.70 -4.31 -5.28
CA LYS A 96 163.12 -3.28 -4.41
C LYS A 96 162.42 -2.18 -5.22
N GLN A 97 162.99 -1.74 -6.33
CA GLN A 97 162.36 -0.73 -7.19
C GLN A 97 161.11 -1.27 -7.91
N SER A 98 161.14 -2.51 -8.41
CA SER A 98 159.93 -3.12 -9.02
C SER A 98 158.84 -3.39 -8.00
N LEU A 99 159.19 -3.73 -6.74
CA LEU A 99 158.22 -3.79 -5.64
C LEU A 99 157.64 -2.41 -5.28
N ILE A 100 158.47 -1.36 -5.23
CA ILE A 100 158.00 0.02 -5.01
C ILE A 100 157.04 0.45 -6.12
N ASN A 101 157.41 0.26 -7.39
CA ASN A 101 156.56 0.58 -8.54
C ASN A 101 155.24 -0.21 -8.51
N ARG A 102 155.28 -1.48 -8.08
CA ARG A 102 154.09 -2.31 -7.90
C ARG A 102 153.17 -1.78 -6.80
N LEU A 103 153.71 -1.46 -5.63
CA LEU A 103 152.97 -0.89 -4.51
C LEU A 103 152.42 0.52 -4.82
N GLN A 104 153.10 1.29 -5.67
CA GLN A 104 152.60 2.57 -6.20
C GLN A 104 151.40 2.34 -7.14
N ALA A 105 151.51 1.43 -8.11
CA ALA A 105 150.40 1.08 -9.00
C ALA A 105 149.20 0.47 -8.25
N GLU A 106 149.44 -0.36 -7.24
CA GLU A 106 148.38 -0.91 -6.37
C GLU A 106 147.73 0.18 -5.51
N LYS A 107 148.51 1.13 -4.98
CA LYS A 107 147.98 2.31 -4.26
C LYS A 107 147.13 3.21 -5.17
N GLU A 108 147.57 3.48 -6.39
CA GLU A 108 146.83 4.28 -7.37
C GLU A 108 145.54 3.58 -7.80
N ALA A 109 145.58 2.29 -8.09
CA ALA A 109 144.39 1.48 -8.39
C ALA A 109 143.41 1.39 -7.20
N LEU A 110 143.90 1.43 -5.96
CA LEU A 110 143.04 1.51 -4.77
C LEU A 110 142.44 2.92 -4.57
N LEU A 111 143.21 3.98 -4.81
CA LEU A 111 142.69 5.36 -4.76
C LEU A 111 141.60 5.59 -5.82
N GLU A 112 141.78 5.08 -7.04
CA GLU A 112 140.77 5.20 -8.10
C GLU A 112 139.50 4.42 -7.77
N LYS A 113 139.65 3.23 -7.16
CA LYS A 113 138.50 2.47 -6.61
C LYS A 113 137.79 3.26 -5.51
N VAL A 114 138.51 3.85 -4.56
CA VAL A 114 137.91 4.66 -3.48
C VAL A 114 137.13 5.86 -4.03
N LYS A 115 137.64 6.57 -5.05
CA LYS A 115 136.87 7.60 -5.75
C LYS A 115 135.59 7.04 -6.38
N SER A 116 135.69 5.91 -7.09
CA SER A 116 134.52 5.29 -7.74
C SER A 116 133.44 4.85 -6.75
N PHE A 117 133.84 4.38 -5.56
CA PHE A 117 132.90 4.10 -4.47
C PHE A 117 132.27 5.37 -3.89
N GLY A 118 133.05 6.43 -3.66
CA GLY A 118 132.53 7.72 -3.21
C GLY A 118 131.47 8.31 -4.14
N ASN A 119 131.77 8.37 -5.44
CA ASN A 119 130.80 8.81 -6.45
C ASN A 119 129.53 7.95 -6.45
N SER A 120 129.68 6.62 -6.34
CA SER A 120 128.54 5.69 -6.29
C SER A 120 127.69 5.84 -5.02
N GLU A 121 128.30 6.22 -3.88
CA GLU A 121 127.54 6.57 -2.67
C GLU A 121 126.81 7.91 -2.79
N GLU A 122 127.41 8.92 -3.44
CA GLU A 122 126.73 10.20 -3.71
C GLU A 122 125.54 10.03 -4.67
N GLU A 123 125.71 9.29 -5.78
CA GLU A 123 124.62 8.94 -6.70
C GLU A 123 123.49 8.19 -5.99
N LYS A 124 123.84 7.17 -5.18
CA LYS A 124 122.89 6.41 -4.35
C LYS A 124 122.16 7.30 -3.35
N MET A 125 122.83 8.30 -2.77
CA MET A 125 122.21 9.26 -1.85
C MET A 125 121.30 10.29 -2.55
N SER A 126 121.55 10.64 -3.81
CA SER A 126 120.59 11.42 -4.63
C SER A 126 119.35 10.59 -4.95
N LEU A 127 119.57 9.39 -5.50
CA LEU A 127 118.49 8.44 -5.87
C LEU A 127 117.62 8.07 -4.67
N MET A 128 118.19 7.94 -3.46
CA MET A 128 117.40 7.73 -2.24
C MET A 128 116.49 8.92 -1.89
N LYS A 129 116.97 10.17 -2.03
CA LYS A 129 116.15 11.37 -1.79
C LYS A 129 115.04 11.51 -2.84
N GLU A 130 115.35 11.24 -4.11
CA GLU A 130 114.37 11.22 -5.20
C GLU A 130 113.32 10.13 -4.97
N LEU A 131 113.74 8.93 -4.54
CA LEU A 131 112.86 7.83 -4.16
C LEU A 131 111.97 8.18 -2.95
N GLU A 132 112.46 8.96 -1.99
CA GLU A 132 111.67 9.46 -0.86
C GLU A 132 110.64 10.52 -1.28
N ILE A 133 111.01 11.42 -2.20
CA ILE A 133 110.10 12.40 -2.80
C ILE A 133 109.01 11.69 -3.62
N GLU A 134 109.33 10.67 -4.41
CA GLU A 134 108.34 9.86 -5.12
C GLU A 134 107.49 8.97 -4.19
N LYS A 135 108.05 8.49 -3.07
CA LYS A 135 107.24 7.84 -2.02
C LYS A 135 106.23 8.83 -1.42
N ALA A 136 106.62 10.08 -1.15
CA ALA A 136 105.71 11.11 -0.67
C ALA A 136 104.60 11.42 -1.70
N LYS A 137 104.96 11.70 -2.95
CA LYS A 137 104.00 11.92 -4.05
C LYS A 137 103.06 10.73 -4.26
N THR A 138 103.56 9.49 -4.23
CA THR A 138 102.70 8.31 -4.40
C THR A 138 101.79 8.05 -3.21
N ILE A 139 102.13 8.49 -2.00
CA ILE A 139 101.22 8.52 -0.83
C ILE A 139 100.13 9.58 -1.03
N GLU A 140 100.48 10.77 -1.52
CA GLU A 140 99.53 11.85 -1.80
C GLU A 140 98.56 11.50 -2.94
N VAL A 141 99.08 10.93 -4.04
CA VAL A 141 98.26 10.38 -5.14
C VAL A 141 97.37 9.24 -4.65
N LYS A 142 97.78 8.44 -3.66
CA LYS A 142 96.90 7.43 -3.02
C LYS A 142 95.78 8.09 -2.20
N LYS A 143 96.06 9.15 -1.43
CA LYS A 143 95.03 9.93 -0.71
C LYS A 143 94.01 10.53 -1.68
N LEU A 144 94.47 11.24 -2.70
CA LEU A 144 93.61 11.84 -3.73
C LEU A 144 92.79 10.78 -4.49
N ARG A 145 93.37 9.62 -4.80
CA ARG A 145 92.61 8.48 -5.37
C ARG A 145 91.55 7.95 -4.41
N MET A 146 91.86 7.81 -3.12
CA MET A 146 90.87 7.41 -2.11
C MET A 146 89.74 8.44 -2.02
N GLU A 147 90.06 9.73 -1.92
CA GLU A 147 89.08 10.83 -1.92
C GLU A 147 88.18 10.79 -3.15
N ILE A 148 88.76 10.67 -4.36
CA ILE A 148 88.02 10.48 -5.62
C ILE A 148 87.11 9.25 -5.56
N THR A 149 87.56 8.10 -5.05
CA THR A 149 86.68 6.93 -4.90
C THR A 149 85.54 7.16 -3.90
N THR A 150 85.78 7.89 -2.80
CA THR A 150 84.70 8.25 -1.86
C THR A 150 83.71 9.23 -2.47
N LEU A 151 84.18 10.22 -3.23
CA LEU A 151 83.34 11.20 -3.94
C LEU A 151 82.52 10.52 -5.02
N ASN A 152 83.12 9.64 -5.83
CA ASN A 152 82.40 8.84 -6.82
C ASN A 152 81.36 7.91 -6.15
N SER A 153 81.65 7.36 -4.96
CA SER A 153 80.68 6.56 -4.21
C SER A 153 79.51 7.40 -3.66
N LYS A 154 79.75 8.67 -3.31
CA LYS A 154 78.72 9.63 -2.89
C LYS A 154 77.88 10.09 -4.08
N LEU A 155 78.51 10.41 -5.20
CA LEU A 155 77.87 10.77 -6.46
C LEU A 155 76.94 9.65 -6.94
N LYS A 156 77.44 8.40 -7.02
CA LYS A 156 76.62 7.25 -7.43
C LYS A 156 75.45 6.97 -6.49
N ARG A 157 75.59 7.23 -5.18
CA ARG A 157 74.46 7.17 -4.24
C ARG A 157 73.43 8.27 -4.51
N ALA A 158 73.87 9.50 -4.76
CA ALA A 158 73.00 10.61 -5.12
C ALA A 158 72.25 10.34 -6.45
N GLU A 159 72.95 9.82 -7.46
CA GLU A 159 72.38 9.39 -8.75
C GLU A 159 71.33 8.30 -8.57
N ASN A 160 71.60 7.25 -7.78
CA ASN A 160 70.60 6.23 -7.44
C ASN A 160 69.36 6.84 -6.76
N THR A 161 69.53 7.69 -5.75
CA THR A 161 68.39 8.35 -5.08
C THR A 161 67.62 9.31 -6.01
N LYS A 162 68.29 9.89 -7.00
CA LYS A 162 67.67 10.70 -8.05
C LYS A 162 66.85 9.83 -9.01
N GLU A 163 67.35 8.66 -9.40
CA GLU A 163 66.56 7.69 -10.17
C GLU A 163 65.34 7.17 -9.39
N GLU A 164 65.51 6.85 -8.10
CA GLU A 164 64.43 6.37 -7.22
C GLU A 164 63.34 7.42 -7.05
N THR A 165 63.70 8.68 -6.84
CA THR A 165 62.74 9.80 -6.77
C THR A 165 62.08 10.08 -8.13
N ILE A 166 62.79 9.99 -9.26
CA ILE A 166 62.18 10.07 -10.61
C ILE A 166 61.19 8.92 -10.85
N LYS A 167 61.52 7.68 -10.45
CA LYS A 167 60.63 6.52 -10.54
C LYS A 167 59.37 6.72 -9.69
N SER A 168 59.52 7.27 -8.48
CA SER A 168 58.40 7.63 -7.60
C SER A 168 57.50 8.72 -8.19
N VAL A 169 58.08 9.82 -8.70
CA VAL A 169 57.33 10.91 -9.37
C VAL A 169 56.58 10.39 -10.60
N ASN A 170 57.20 9.51 -11.41
CA ASN A 170 56.52 8.90 -12.56
C ASN A 170 55.35 8.00 -12.15
N ALA A 171 55.49 7.21 -11.07
CA ALA A 171 54.39 6.41 -10.53
C ALA A 171 53.23 7.29 -10.01
N LEU A 172 53.54 8.39 -9.31
CA LEU A 172 52.54 9.37 -8.87
C LEU A 172 51.85 10.08 -10.03
N ASN A 173 52.57 10.40 -11.11
CA ASN A 173 51.99 10.99 -12.32
C ASN A 173 51.03 10.02 -13.05
N ILE A 174 51.36 8.72 -13.09
CA ILE A 174 50.46 7.69 -13.64
C ILE A 174 49.19 7.59 -12.78
N GLN A 175 49.34 7.52 -11.45
CA GLN A 175 48.19 7.51 -10.53
C GLN A 175 47.34 8.78 -10.65
N LEU A 176 47.95 9.96 -10.84
CA LEU A 176 47.24 11.21 -11.05
C LEU A 176 46.40 11.16 -12.34
N ALA A 177 46.97 10.66 -13.44
CA ALA A 177 46.25 10.48 -14.70
C ALA A 177 45.09 9.48 -14.54
N GLU A 178 45.30 8.34 -13.88
CA GLU A 178 44.23 7.37 -13.56
C GLU A 178 43.10 8.01 -12.73
N LYS A 179 43.41 8.88 -11.76
CA LYS A 179 42.39 9.60 -10.98
C LYS A 179 41.64 10.63 -11.82
N GLN A 180 42.33 11.37 -12.70
CA GLN A 180 41.70 12.32 -13.63
C GLN A 180 40.74 11.60 -14.61
N ASP A 181 41.16 10.45 -15.14
CA ASP A 181 40.35 9.61 -16.04
C ASP A 181 39.08 9.08 -15.34
N ASN A 182 39.20 8.71 -14.06
CA ASN A 182 38.06 8.29 -13.24
C ASN A 182 37.12 9.45 -12.89
N VAL A 183 37.64 10.65 -12.59
CA VAL A 183 36.80 11.86 -12.41
C VAL A 183 36.00 12.16 -13.67
N GLN A 184 36.63 12.16 -14.86
CA GLN A 184 35.91 12.36 -16.12
C GLN A 184 34.85 11.31 -16.42
N ARG A 185 35.02 10.07 -15.93
CA ARG A 185 34.00 9.00 -16.04
C ARG A 185 32.82 9.27 -15.12
N LEU A 186 33.07 9.72 -13.89
CA LEU A 186 32.04 10.09 -12.92
C LEU A 186 31.26 11.33 -13.39
N GLU A 187 31.93 12.39 -13.87
CA GLU A 187 31.28 13.56 -14.48
C GLU A 187 30.33 13.15 -15.62
N LYS A 188 30.76 12.24 -16.51
CA LYS A 188 29.94 11.69 -17.61
C LYS A 188 28.82 10.75 -17.14
N GLN A 189 28.84 10.27 -15.90
CA GLN A 189 27.74 9.53 -15.29
C GLN A 189 26.74 10.49 -14.62
N ILE A 190 27.24 11.50 -13.90
CA ILE A 190 26.43 12.57 -13.29
C ILE A 190 25.61 13.31 -14.36
N ALA A 191 26.25 13.79 -15.44
CA ALA A 191 25.55 14.46 -16.54
C ALA A 191 24.47 13.59 -17.22
N LYS A 192 24.63 12.26 -17.21
CA LYS A 192 23.59 11.33 -17.69
C LYS A 192 22.45 11.16 -16.68
N ALA A 193 22.75 11.13 -15.38
CA ALA A 193 21.74 11.10 -14.33
C ALA A 193 20.91 12.40 -14.32
N GLU A 194 21.56 13.56 -14.45
CA GLU A 194 20.91 14.88 -14.60
C GLU A 194 20.04 14.93 -15.86
N SER A 195 20.54 14.46 -17.00
CA SER A 195 19.75 14.36 -18.24
C SER A 195 18.55 13.42 -18.13
N ASN A 196 18.58 12.44 -17.22
CA ASN A 196 17.46 11.53 -16.94
C ASN A 196 16.49 12.07 -15.86
N MET A 197 16.98 12.92 -14.95
CA MET A 197 16.14 13.59 -13.95
C MET A 197 15.12 14.55 -14.58
N ASN A 198 15.51 15.26 -15.64
CA ASN A 198 14.63 16.20 -16.34
C ASN A 198 13.34 15.55 -16.90
N PRO A 199 13.37 14.49 -17.73
CA PRO A 199 12.15 13.84 -18.22
C PRO A 199 11.35 13.18 -17.10
N LEU A 200 11.99 12.59 -16.08
CA LEU A 200 11.29 12.04 -14.92
C LEU A 200 10.59 13.13 -14.09
N THR A 201 11.16 14.33 -14.01
CA THR A 201 10.52 15.48 -13.34
C THR A 201 9.28 15.93 -14.11
N VAL A 202 9.36 16.02 -15.44
CA VAL A 202 8.21 16.32 -16.31
C VAL A 202 7.13 15.24 -16.22
N GLU A 203 7.50 13.96 -16.13
CA GLU A 203 6.55 12.85 -15.92
C GLU A 203 5.87 12.95 -14.54
N ILE A 204 6.62 13.26 -13.48
CA ILE A 204 6.07 13.52 -12.13
C ILE A 204 5.12 14.73 -12.14
N GLU A 205 5.42 15.79 -12.90
CA GLU A 205 4.53 16.95 -13.05
C GLU A 205 3.25 16.62 -13.82
N GLN A 206 3.34 15.82 -14.88
CA GLN A 206 2.17 15.31 -15.61
C GLN A 206 1.30 14.40 -14.72
N LEU A 207 1.91 13.50 -13.94
CA LEU A 207 1.20 12.65 -12.99
C LEU A 207 0.56 13.45 -11.85
N LYS A 208 1.21 14.51 -11.35
CA LYS A 208 0.61 15.46 -10.40
C LYS A 208 -0.59 16.20 -10.99
N ALA A 209 -0.50 16.64 -12.25
CA ALA A 209 -1.62 17.28 -12.94
C ALA A 209 -2.80 16.30 -13.12
N GLN A 210 -2.55 15.07 -13.57
CA GLN A 210 -3.57 14.01 -13.66
C GLN A 210 -4.19 13.69 -12.31
N LEU A 211 -3.39 13.59 -11.24
CA LEU A 211 -3.88 13.35 -9.88
C LEU A 211 -4.81 14.49 -9.43
N LYS A 212 -4.45 15.75 -9.68
CA LYS A 212 -5.31 16.90 -9.38
C LYS A 212 -6.62 16.84 -10.17
N ASP A 213 -6.55 16.60 -11.48
CA ASP A 213 -7.69 16.38 -12.35
C ASP A 213 -8.65 15.30 -11.81
N HIS A 214 -8.09 14.22 -11.23
CA HIS A 214 -8.85 13.16 -10.58
C HIS A 214 -9.44 13.57 -9.22
N MET A 215 -8.75 14.40 -8.43
CA MET A 215 -9.31 14.97 -7.18
C MET A 215 -10.46 15.94 -7.48
N ASP A 216 -10.26 16.89 -8.39
CA ASP A 216 -11.26 17.89 -8.78
C ASP A 216 -12.54 17.20 -9.32
N LYS A 217 -12.38 16.13 -10.12
CA LYS A 217 -13.49 15.24 -10.54
C LYS A 217 -14.10 14.48 -9.36
N GLN A 218 -13.30 13.98 -8.40
CA GLN A 218 -13.84 13.32 -7.21
C GLN A 218 -14.67 14.29 -6.35
N GLU A 219 -14.31 15.57 -6.30
CA GLU A 219 -15.07 16.60 -5.59
C GLU A 219 -16.37 16.98 -6.30
N SER A 220 -16.39 17.09 -7.63
CA SER A 220 -17.64 17.29 -8.37
C SER A 220 -18.59 16.09 -8.22
N TRP A 221 -18.10 14.85 -8.28
CA TRP A 221 -18.89 13.65 -7.99
C TRP A 221 -19.41 13.61 -6.54
N LYS A 222 -18.61 14.03 -5.54
CA LYS A 222 -19.08 14.18 -4.15
C LYS A 222 -20.19 15.21 -4.06
N LEU A 223 -20.01 16.38 -4.68
CA LEU A 223 -20.98 17.48 -4.66
C LEU A 223 -22.30 17.06 -5.31
N GLU A 224 -22.26 16.45 -6.49
CA GLU A 224 -23.43 15.93 -7.20
C GLU A 224 -24.14 14.82 -6.41
N LYS A 225 -23.38 13.94 -5.73
CA LYS A 225 -23.95 12.95 -4.79
C LYS A 225 -24.66 13.62 -3.60
N THR A 226 -24.11 14.68 -3.02
CA THR A 226 -24.82 15.42 -1.95
C THR A 226 -26.04 16.19 -2.46
N ARG A 227 -26.01 16.66 -3.71
CA ARG A 227 -27.15 17.32 -4.36
C ARG A 227 -28.29 16.33 -4.62
N THR A 228 -28.00 15.23 -5.30
CA THR A 228 -28.99 14.16 -5.58
C THR A 228 -29.53 13.53 -4.30
N SER A 229 -28.73 13.42 -3.22
CA SER A 229 -29.24 13.04 -1.90
C SER A 229 -30.24 14.04 -1.34
N LYS A 230 -29.96 15.36 -1.40
CA LYS A 230 -30.90 16.40 -0.96
C LYS A 230 -32.17 16.44 -1.81
N GLU A 231 -32.07 16.18 -3.11
CA GLU A 231 -33.21 16.08 -4.02
C GLU A 231 -34.04 14.80 -3.74
N LEU A 232 -33.41 13.70 -3.31
CA LEU A 232 -34.10 12.52 -2.79
C LEU A 232 -34.83 12.83 -1.47
N ASP A 233 -34.18 13.53 -0.54
CA ASP A 233 -34.76 13.91 0.76
C ASP A 233 -35.96 14.85 0.60
N THR A 234 -35.91 15.82 -0.32
CA THR A 234 -37.06 16.70 -0.59
C THR A 234 -38.20 15.95 -1.27
N LEU A 235 -37.93 15.06 -2.24
CA LEU A 235 -38.94 14.18 -2.83
C LEU A 235 -39.56 13.23 -1.80
N GLN A 236 -38.77 12.70 -0.86
CA GLN A 236 -39.26 11.83 0.21
C GLN A 236 -40.16 12.59 1.21
N ASN A 237 -39.84 13.86 1.50
CA ASN A 237 -40.68 14.75 2.31
C ASN A 237 -41.96 15.18 1.57
N GLN A 238 -41.90 15.44 0.26
CA GLN A 238 -43.11 15.67 -0.55
C GLN A 238 -44.01 14.42 -0.58
N LEU A 239 -43.42 13.24 -0.74
CA LEU A 239 -44.16 11.97 -0.70
C LEU A 239 -44.78 11.68 0.66
N SER A 240 -44.15 12.07 1.77
CA SER A 240 -44.75 11.93 3.11
C SER A 240 -45.90 12.93 3.33
N ALA A 241 -45.78 14.17 2.86
CA ALA A 241 -46.86 15.15 2.87
C ALA A 241 -48.09 14.68 2.08
N VAL A 242 -47.89 14.22 0.83
CA VAL A 242 -48.98 13.72 -0.04
C VAL A 242 -49.65 12.45 0.55
N LYS A 243 -48.91 11.59 1.26
CA LYS A 243 -49.50 10.47 2.01
C LYS A 243 -50.40 10.97 3.14
N LEU A 244 -49.94 11.94 3.93
CA LEU A 244 -50.68 12.52 5.05
C LEU A 244 -51.94 13.27 4.57
N GLU A 245 -51.86 13.97 3.43
CA GLU A 245 -53.03 14.57 2.77
C GLU A 245 -54.02 13.51 2.26
N LYS A 246 -53.54 12.43 1.64
CA LYS A 246 -54.39 11.29 1.24
C LYS A 246 -55.10 10.68 2.46
N GLU A 247 -54.41 10.51 3.58
CA GLU A 247 -54.99 9.98 4.82
C GLU A 247 -56.07 10.91 5.40
N LYS A 248 -55.84 12.23 5.40
CA LYS A 248 -56.86 13.25 5.75
C LYS A 248 -58.09 13.15 4.83
N LEU A 249 -57.90 13.17 3.52
CA LEU A 249 -58.99 13.07 2.53
C LEU A 249 -59.75 11.75 2.66
N GLN A 250 -59.07 10.65 2.98
CA GLN A 250 -59.70 9.35 3.23
C GLN A 250 -60.52 9.33 4.53
N ALA A 251 -60.05 10.01 5.59
CA ALA A 251 -60.81 10.21 6.82
C ALA A 251 -62.04 11.11 6.60
N GLU A 252 -61.89 12.24 5.88
CA GLU A 252 -63.00 13.12 5.51
C GLU A 252 -64.05 12.38 4.68
N LEU A 253 -63.62 11.61 3.67
CA LEU A 253 -64.51 10.78 2.84
C LEU A 253 -65.24 9.70 3.64
N SER A 254 -64.61 9.11 4.67
CA SER A 254 -65.29 8.19 5.58
C SER A 254 -66.34 8.90 6.46
N SER A 255 -66.02 10.11 6.95
CA SER A 255 -66.97 10.92 7.71
C SER A 255 -68.18 11.33 6.85
N LYS A 256 -67.94 11.74 5.60
CA LYS A 256 -68.98 12.14 4.64
C LYS A 256 -69.87 10.98 4.23
N LYS A 257 -69.32 9.77 4.07
CA LYS A 257 -70.12 8.55 3.90
C LYS A 257 -71.08 8.34 5.07
N SER A 258 -70.58 8.41 6.32
CA SER A 258 -71.45 8.26 7.52
C SER A 258 -72.51 9.37 7.66
N GLN A 259 -72.24 10.58 7.16
CA GLN A 259 -73.23 11.67 7.11
C GLN A 259 -74.32 11.38 6.08
N ILE A 260 -73.95 10.89 4.89
CA ILE A 260 -74.91 10.48 3.84
C ILE A 260 -75.75 9.29 4.30
N GLU A 261 -75.16 8.33 5.02
CA GLU A 261 -75.85 7.14 5.54
C GLU A 261 -76.93 7.53 6.56
N LYS A 262 -76.59 8.37 7.55
CA LYS A 262 -77.57 8.92 8.51
C LYS A 262 -78.69 9.73 7.86
N LEU A 263 -78.37 10.51 6.81
CA LEU A 263 -79.39 11.25 6.06
C LEU A 263 -80.32 10.31 5.26
N ARG A 264 -79.80 9.19 4.75
CA ARG A 264 -80.63 8.14 4.11
C ARG A 264 -81.53 7.45 5.13
N GLU A 265 -81.03 7.13 6.32
CA GLU A 265 -81.83 6.56 7.42
C GLU A 265 -82.96 7.52 7.83
N SER A 266 -82.69 8.81 8.02
CA SER A 266 -83.72 9.78 8.39
C SER A 266 -84.76 10.00 7.29
N MET A 267 -84.33 10.11 6.02
CA MET A 267 -85.27 10.22 4.89
C MET A 267 -86.12 8.95 4.71
N ALA A 268 -85.54 7.76 4.90
CA ALA A 268 -86.28 6.50 4.82
C ALA A 268 -87.35 6.40 5.93
N ALA A 269 -87.00 6.78 7.17
CA ALA A 269 -87.95 6.83 8.28
C ALA A 269 -89.08 7.85 8.06
N GLU A 270 -88.77 9.02 7.48
CA GLU A 270 -89.78 10.02 7.14
C GLU A 270 -90.72 9.54 6.02
N ILE A 271 -90.18 8.96 4.94
CA ILE A 271 -90.97 8.36 3.86
C ILE A 271 -91.87 7.23 4.40
N GLN A 272 -91.35 6.36 5.25
CA GLN A 272 -92.13 5.28 5.88
C GLN A 272 -93.25 5.84 6.77
N SER A 273 -93.00 6.93 7.50
CA SER A 273 -94.01 7.67 8.27
C SER A 273 -95.10 8.24 7.36
N GLN A 274 -94.74 8.91 6.26
CA GLN A 274 -95.71 9.44 5.30
C GLN A 274 -96.54 8.34 4.63
N VAL A 275 -95.91 7.24 4.19
CA VAL A 275 -96.60 6.08 3.60
C VAL A 275 -97.61 5.46 4.58
N SER A 276 -97.25 5.32 5.86
CA SER A 276 -98.19 4.75 6.85
C SER A 276 -99.43 5.63 7.08
N LYS A 277 -99.32 6.97 7.01
CA LYS A 277 -100.46 7.90 7.03
C LYS A 277 -101.35 7.75 5.80
N VAL A 278 -100.76 7.75 4.60
CA VAL A 278 -101.51 7.59 3.34
C VAL A 278 -102.25 6.25 3.27
N VAL A 279 -101.68 5.17 3.83
CA VAL A 279 -102.38 3.88 3.96
C VAL A 279 -103.57 3.97 4.93
N GLN A 280 -103.43 4.65 6.07
CA GLN A 280 -104.55 4.87 7.00
C GLN A 280 -105.67 5.71 6.38
N GLU A 281 -105.34 6.77 5.62
CA GLU A 281 -106.30 7.59 4.89
C GLU A 281 -107.00 6.80 3.78
N ARG A 282 -106.26 6.01 3.00
CA ARG A 282 -106.81 5.07 2.01
C ARG A 282 -107.84 4.13 2.62
N ASP A 283 -107.52 3.54 3.77
CA ASP A 283 -108.39 2.54 4.40
C ASP A 283 -109.65 3.15 5.01
N GLN A 284 -109.59 4.41 5.47
CA GLN A 284 -110.77 5.19 5.85
C GLN A 284 -111.65 5.53 4.63
N LEU A 285 -111.06 5.93 3.51
CA LEU A 285 -111.79 6.21 2.27
C LEU A 285 -112.41 4.94 1.67
N ALA A 286 -111.70 3.81 1.69
CA ALA A 286 -112.26 2.52 1.26
C ALA A 286 -113.41 2.06 2.17
N ALA A 287 -113.44 2.48 3.45
CA ALA A 287 -114.54 2.19 4.36
C ALA A 287 -115.77 3.11 4.13
N SER A 288 -115.58 4.35 3.68
CA SER A 288 -116.71 5.21 3.29
C SER A 288 -117.27 4.85 1.90
N GLU A 289 -116.41 4.50 0.94
CA GLU A 289 -116.80 4.01 -0.39
C GLU A 289 -117.71 2.77 -0.31
N ARG A 290 -117.40 1.82 0.60
CA ARG A 290 -118.27 0.64 0.85
C ARG A 290 -119.64 1.03 1.38
N LYS A 291 -119.74 2.02 2.29
CA LYS A 291 -121.05 2.49 2.79
C LYS A 291 -121.89 3.07 1.65
N VAL A 292 -121.31 3.94 0.83
CA VAL A 292 -121.98 4.55 -0.32
C VAL A 292 -122.42 3.51 -1.36
N ARG A 293 -121.64 2.44 -1.58
CA ARG A 293 -122.08 1.30 -2.41
C ARG A 293 -123.31 0.61 -1.83
N ASN A 294 -123.27 0.24 -0.55
CA ASN A 294 -124.41 -0.39 0.12
C ASN A 294 -125.66 0.50 0.05
N ASP A 295 -125.54 1.80 0.36
CA ASP A 295 -126.63 2.77 0.31
C ASP A 295 -127.24 2.88 -1.10
N PHE A 296 -126.40 2.80 -2.15
CA PHE A 296 -126.82 2.81 -3.54
C PHE A 296 -127.55 1.51 -3.95
N GLU A 297 -127.04 0.34 -3.56
CA GLU A 297 -127.71 -0.95 -3.78
C GLU A 297 -129.10 -0.98 -3.13
N ASP A 298 -129.20 -0.46 -1.90
CA ASP A 298 -130.44 -0.31 -1.15
C ASP A 298 -131.45 0.62 -1.86
N ILE A 299 -130.97 1.67 -2.55
CA ILE A 299 -131.79 2.56 -3.37
C ILE A 299 -132.23 1.88 -4.68
N CYS A 300 -131.35 1.13 -5.34
CA CYS A 300 -131.70 0.35 -6.53
C CYS A 300 -132.79 -0.69 -6.26
N LEU A 301 -132.72 -1.39 -5.11
CA LEU A 301 -133.77 -2.33 -4.68
C LEU A 301 -135.11 -1.62 -4.44
N LYS A 302 -135.10 -0.44 -3.82
CA LYS A 302 -136.32 0.39 -3.62
C LYS A 302 -136.89 0.89 -4.95
N HIS A 303 -136.05 1.25 -5.91
CA HIS A 303 -136.50 1.66 -7.25
C HIS A 303 -137.16 0.49 -8.00
N ALA A 304 -136.56 -0.71 -7.95
CA ALA A 304 -137.12 -1.90 -8.59
C ALA A 304 -138.50 -2.30 -8.04
N THR A 305 -138.71 -2.24 -6.72
CA THR A 305 -140.02 -2.53 -6.13
C THR A 305 -141.09 -1.48 -6.48
N LEU A 306 -140.71 -0.20 -6.56
CA LEU A 306 -141.60 0.87 -7.05
C LEU A 306 -141.97 0.70 -8.53
N GLN A 307 -141.02 0.26 -9.38
CA GLN A 307 -141.29 -0.02 -10.79
C GLN A 307 -142.30 -1.17 -10.96
N VAL A 308 -142.16 -2.27 -10.22
CA VAL A 308 -143.15 -3.37 -10.21
C VAL A 308 -144.52 -2.90 -9.73
N HIS A 309 -144.57 -1.99 -8.75
CA HIS A 309 -145.83 -1.40 -8.28
C HIS A 309 -146.47 -0.49 -9.34
N LYS A 310 -145.68 0.30 -10.07
CA LYS A 310 -146.13 1.11 -11.21
C LYS A 310 -146.76 0.24 -12.29
N GLU A 311 -146.08 -0.82 -12.74
CA GLU A 311 -146.63 -1.71 -13.77
C GLU A 311 -147.92 -2.41 -13.32
N LYS A 312 -148.11 -2.65 -12.01
CA LYS A 312 -149.38 -3.20 -11.48
C LYS A 312 -150.51 -2.19 -11.63
N MET A 313 -150.27 -0.92 -11.29
CA MET A 313 -151.25 0.16 -11.47
C MET A 313 -151.58 0.41 -12.95
N GLU A 314 -150.58 0.30 -13.85
CA GLU A 314 -150.81 0.44 -15.30
C GLU A 314 -151.76 -0.66 -15.83
N ARG A 315 -151.57 -1.92 -15.42
CA ARG A 315 -152.49 -3.03 -15.77
C ARG A 315 -153.90 -2.83 -15.21
N GLU A 316 -154.03 -2.34 -13.96
CA GLU A 316 -155.34 -2.02 -13.37
C GLU A 316 -156.07 -0.89 -14.13
N ILE A 317 -155.33 0.07 -14.70
CA ILE A 317 -155.90 1.13 -15.56
C ILE A 317 -156.33 0.57 -16.92
N GLU A 318 -155.62 -0.42 -17.47
CA GLU A 318 -155.99 -1.10 -18.73
C GLU A 318 -157.27 -1.94 -18.57
N ASP A 319 -157.42 -2.68 -17.46
CA ASP A 319 -158.65 -3.43 -17.16
C ASP A 319 -159.87 -2.50 -17.03
N LEU A 320 -159.74 -1.39 -16.31
CA LEU A 320 -160.79 -0.38 -16.18
C LEU A 320 -161.19 0.25 -17.52
N HIS A 321 -160.25 0.45 -18.45
CA HIS A 321 -160.56 0.91 -19.81
C HIS A 321 -161.40 -0.12 -20.60
N HIS A 322 -161.12 -1.42 -20.44
CA HIS A 322 -161.90 -2.47 -21.08
C HIS A 322 -163.34 -2.53 -20.53
N ASP A 323 -163.54 -2.32 -19.23
CA ASP A 323 -164.88 -2.25 -18.63
C ASP A 323 -165.68 -1.03 -19.09
N ILE A 324 -165.07 0.16 -19.11
CA ILE A 324 -165.70 1.37 -19.66
C ILE A 324 -166.06 1.17 -21.14
N ALA A 325 -165.24 0.45 -21.92
CA ALA A 325 -165.52 0.13 -23.32
C ALA A 325 -166.65 -0.92 -23.48
N ARG A 326 -166.77 -1.89 -22.55
CA ARG A 326 -167.90 -2.82 -22.49
C ARG A 326 -169.21 -2.10 -22.17
N GLU A 327 -169.22 -1.25 -21.16
CA GLU A 327 -170.40 -0.50 -20.71
C GLU A 327 -170.91 0.48 -21.77
N LYS A 328 -170.02 1.22 -22.46
CA LYS A 328 -170.38 2.07 -23.60
C LYS A 328 -171.06 1.30 -24.73
N LYS A 329 -170.64 0.07 -25.02
CA LYS A 329 -171.32 -0.80 -26.03
C LYS A 329 -172.70 -1.25 -25.56
N ALA A 330 -172.88 -1.53 -24.27
CA ALA A 330 -174.18 -1.88 -23.70
C ALA A 330 -175.18 -0.71 -23.78
N ALA A 331 -174.75 0.51 -23.40
CA ALA A 331 -175.57 1.71 -23.49
C ALA A 331 -176.09 1.96 -24.93
N LEU A 332 -175.21 1.88 -25.94
CA LEU A 332 -175.55 2.03 -27.36
C LEU A 332 -176.45 0.89 -27.91
N SER A 333 -176.63 -0.21 -27.19
CA SER A 333 -177.62 -1.25 -27.55
C SER A 333 -178.98 -0.99 -26.91
N ALA A 334 -179.00 -0.50 -25.66
CA ALA A 334 -180.21 -0.08 -24.96
C ALA A 334 -180.88 1.13 -25.65
N GLU A 335 -180.09 2.09 -26.10
CA GLU A 335 -180.56 3.28 -26.82
C GLU A 335 -181.27 2.90 -28.14
N ARG A 336 -180.71 1.97 -28.92
CA ARG A 336 -181.35 1.44 -30.13
C ARG A 336 -182.65 0.68 -29.84
N MET A 337 -182.69 -0.11 -28.76
CA MET A 337 -183.91 -0.80 -28.34
C MET A 337 -185.00 0.19 -27.90
N ARG A 338 -184.62 1.30 -27.25
CA ARG A 338 -185.55 2.38 -26.90
C ARG A 338 -186.17 3.02 -28.14
N SER A 339 -185.38 3.44 -29.13
CA SER A 339 -185.92 4.06 -30.35
C SER A 339 -186.88 3.15 -31.11
N ALA A 340 -186.60 1.85 -31.17
CA ALA A 340 -187.50 0.86 -31.79
C ALA A 340 -188.84 0.72 -31.02
N LEU A 341 -188.85 0.89 -29.70
CA LEU A 341 -190.09 0.90 -28.90
C LEU A 341 -190.87 2.21 -29.06
N GLU A 342 -190.18 3.35 -29.19
CA GLU A 342 -190.82 4.64 -29.48
C GLU A 342 -191.51 4.65 -30.86
N GLU A 343 -190.87 4.06 -31.88
CA GLU A 343 -191.45 3.86 -33.22
C GLU A 343 -192.66 2.92 -33.21
N GLN A 344 -192.60 1.80 -32.46
CA GLN A 344 -193.76 0.93 -32.25
C GLN A 344 -194.92 1.66 -31.56
N LEU A 345 -194.63 2.50 -30.55
CA LEU A 345 -195.66 3.21 -29.79
C LEU A 345 -196.41 4.24 -30.66
N ALA A 346 -195.70 4.90 -31.58
CA ALA A 346 -196.31 5.76 -32.61
C ALA A 346 -197.25 4.96 -33.53
N SER A 347 -196.82 3.82 -34.07
CA SER A 347 -197.62 3.04 -35.04
C SER A 347 -199.00 2.62 -34.53
N VAL A 348 -199.14 2.35 -33.23
CA VAL A 348 -200.40 1.90 -32.62
C VAL A 348 -201.28 3.07 -32.14
N LYS A 349 -200.76 4.31 -32.10
CA LYS A 349 -201.61 5.51 -31.97
C LYS A 349 -202.48 5.70 -33.21
N ASP A 350 -201.88 5.60 -34.39
CA ASP A 350 -202.59 5.80 -35.66
C ASP A 350 -203.69 4.75 -35.90
N SER A 351 -203.49 3.51 -35.44
CA SER A 351 -204.53 2.47 -35.47
C SER A 351 -205.72 2.79 -34.54
N SER A 352 -205.48 3.45 -33.40
CA SER A 352 -206.53 3.88 -32.47
C SER A 352 -207.39 5.01 -33.07
N GLU A 353 -206.76 5.98 -33.74
CA GLU A 353 -207.49 7.06 -34.40
C GLU A 353 -208.32 6.59 -35.60
N THR A 354 -207.79 5.67 -36.40
CA THR A 354 -208.50 5.12 -37.56
C THR A 354 -209.71 4.27 -37.14
N GLU A 355 -209.60 3.49 -36.05
CA GLU A 355 -210.77 2.87 -35.41
C GLU A 355 -211.81 3.88 -34.92
N ARG A 356 -211.39 5.00 -34.33
CA ARG A 356 -212.32 6.07 -33.90
C ARG A 356 -213.12 6.66 -35.07
N ARG A 357 -212.49 6.79 -36.24
CA ARG A 357 -213.14 7.31 -37.46
C ARG A 357 -214.14 6.30 -38.04
N SER A 358 -213.77 5.02 -38.16
CA SER A 358 -214.69 3.99 -38.69
C SER A 358 -215.91 3.75 -37.80
N ARG A 359 -215.76 3.83 -36.47
CA ARG A 359 -216.88 3.69 -35.52
C ARG A 359 -217.97 4.76 -35.70
N SER A 360 -217.61 6.01 -36.04
CA SER A 360 -218.60 7.08 -36.23
C SER A 360 -219.36 6.97 -37.57
N GLU A 361 -218.69 6.54 -38.63
CA GLU A 361 -219.33 6.26 -39.93
C GLU A 361 -220.37 5.12 -39.82
N VAL A 362 -220.06 4.07 -39.05
CA VAL A 362 -220.98 2.97 -38.77
C VAL A 362 -222.23 3.43 -38.00
N GLU A 363 -222.11 4.37 -37.05
CA GLU A 363 -223.29 4.95 -36.39
C GLU A 363 -224.20 5.70 -37.37
N VAL A 364 -223.64 6.44 -38.32
CA VAL A 364 -224.42 7.19 -39.33
C VAL A 364 -225.15 6.22 -40.27
N MET A 365 -224.51 5.12 -40.69
CA MET A 365 -225.18 4.07 -41.47
C MET A 365 -226.28 3.36 -40.67
N LYS A 366 -226.04 3.05 -39.39
CA LYS A 366 -227.00 2.42 -38.49
C LYS A 366 -228.30 3.23 -38.36
N ARG A 367 -228.20 4.56 -38.29
CA ARG A 367 -229.38 5.46 -38.21
C ARG A 367 -230.17 5.52 -39.53
N LYS A 368 -229.49 5.43 -40.70
CA LYS A 368 -230.18 5.29 -41.99
C LYS A 368 -230.94 3.96 -42.10
N LEU A 369 -230.35 2.86 -41.60
CA LEU A 369 -231.01 1.56 -41.59
C LEU A 369 -232.28 1.52 -40.71
N THR A 370 -232.30 2.19 -39.54
CA THR A 370 -233.53 2.27 -38.72
C THR A 370 -234.69 2.97 -39.41
N ILE A 371 -234.43 3.99 -40.24
CA ILE A 371 -235.48 4.67 -41.03
C ILE A 371 -236.09 3.71 -42.08
N SER A 372 -235.28 2.79 -42.63
CA SER A 372 -235.74 1.73 -43.53
C SER A 372 -236.46 0.57 -42.82
N LEU A 373 -236.23 0.40 -41.52
CA LEU A 373 -236.85 -0.69 -40.73
C LEU A 373 -238.29 -0.37 -40.34
N ASP A 374 -238.57 0.87 -39.93
CA ASP A 374 -239.88 1.25 -39.41
C ASP A 374 -240.92 1.55 -40.52
N SER A 375 -240.47 1.79 -41.77
CA SER A 375 -241.35 1.75 -42.95
C SER A 375 -241.86 0.33 -43.22
N ALA A 376 -241.01 -0.70 -43.06
CA ALA A 376 -241.38 -2.10 -43.23
C ALA A 376 -242.34 -2.59 -42.12
N LYS A 377 -242.14 -2.17 -40.86
CA LYS A 377 -243.03 -2.56 -39.75
C LYS A 377 -244.48 -2.13 -39.95
N ARG A 378 -244.73 -0.95 -40.54
CA ARG A 378 -246.09 -0.48 -40.85
C ARG A 378 -246.85 -1.43 -41.79
N GLN A 379 -246.15 -2.07 -42.73
CA GLN A 379 -246.79 -2.93 -43.75
C GLN A 379 -247.05 -4.37 -43.26
N LEU A 380 -246.39 -4.82 -42.19
CA LEU A 380 -246.54 -6.17 -41.67
C LEU A 380 -247.68 -6.32 -40.64
N GLN A 381 -247.90 -5.34 -39.76
CA GLN A 381 -248.92 -5.49 -38.71
C GLN A 381 -250.36 -5.35 -39.22
N GLU A 382 -250.61 -4.60 -40.31
CA GLU A 382 -251.91 -4.62 -41.02
C GLU A 382 -252.31 -6.00 -41.57
N ARG A 383 -251.36 -6.95 -41.63
CA ARG A 383 -251.60 -8.33 -42.09
C ARG A 383 -251.74 -9.35 -40.97
N THR A 384 -251.25 -9.08 -39.76
CA THR A 384 -251.50 -9.94 -38.60
C THR A 384 -252.90 -9.80 -38.02
N ASP A 385 -253.55 -8.62 -38.12
CA ASP A 385 -254.97 -8.47 -37.73
C ASP A 385 -255.94 -9.28 -38.62
N GLN A 386 -255.47 -9.82 -39.75
CA GLN A 386 -256.23 -10.71 -40.64
C GLN A 386 -256.10 -12.20 -40.26
N LEU A 387 -255.19 -12.58 -39.35
CA LEU A 387 -255.05 -13.95 -38.87
C LEU A 387 -254.91 -14.01 -37.35
N LEU A 388 -256.06 -14.29 -36.72
CA LEU A 388 -256.18 -14.85 -35.37
C LEU A 388 -255.81 -13.84 -34.26
N ALA A 389 -256.74 -13.10 -33.65
CA ALA A 389 -258.17 -13.37 -33.39
C ALA A 389 -258.48 -14.67 -32.63
N LEU A 390 -257.51 -15.59 -32.53
CA LEU A 390 -257.40 -16.73 -31.62
C LEU A 390 -255.88 -16.82 -31.29
N GLN A 391 -255.38 -16.73 -30.06
CA GLN A 391 -256.00 -17.02 -28.79
C GLN A 391 -255.27 -16.19 -27.71
N LYS A 392 -255.97 -15.26 -27.06
CA LYS A 392 -255.41 -14.43 -25.99
C LYS A 392 -255.15 -15.28 -24.72
N ILE A 393 -254.31 -14.74 -23.82
CA ILE A 393 -254.14 -15.10 -22.40
C ILE A 393 -253.23 -16.34 -22.11
N VAL A 394 -252.01 -16.02 -21.65
CA VAL A 394 -251.24 -16.66 -20.53
C VAL A 394 -250.32 -17.90 -20.76
N ASN A 395 -249.16 -17.82 -20.07
CA ASN A 395 -248.18 -18.84 -19.60
C ASN A 395 -246.92 -19.24 -20.43
N PRO A 396 -245.80 -19.70 -19.77
CA PRO A 396 -244.41 -19.48 -20.27
C PRO A 396 -243.40 -20.67 -20.16
N ARG A 397 -242.18 -20.56 -20.77
CA ARG A 397 -240.82 -20.90 -20.18
C ARG A 397 -239.64 -21.12 -21.20
N LEU A 398 -238.41 -20.77 -20.74
CA LEU A 398 -237.08 -21.45 -20.89
C LEU A 398 -236.09 -21.29 -22.11
N SER A 399 -234.83 -20.93 -21.77
CA SER A 399 -233.50 -21.41 -22.29
C SER A 399 -232.89 -20.82 -23.61
N ARG A 400 -231.55 -20.76 -23.90
CA ARG A 400 -230.29 -21.15 -23.16
C ARG A 400 -228.96 -20.52 -23.74
N SER A 401 -227.96 -20.18 -22.87
CA SER A 401 -226.44 -20.16 -22.97
C SER A 401 -225.65 -19.75 -24.26
N SER A 402 -224.46 -19.07 -24.28
CA SER A 402 -223.48 -18.38 -23.36
C SER A 402 -222.46 -17.53 -24.24
N SER A 403 -221.19 -17.09 -24.03
CA SER A 403 -220.03 -16.99 -23.05
C SER A 403 -218.84 -16.22 -23.77
N VAL A 404 -217.71 -15.64 -23.25
CA VAL A 404 -217.10 -15.41 -21.90
C VAL A 404 -216.33 -14.02 -21.72
N SER A 405 -214.97 -13.84 -21.75
CA SER A 405 -214.27 -12.58 -21.26
C SER A 405 -212.76 -12.34 -21.65
N TRP A 406 -212.20 -11.17 -21.21
CA TRP A 406 -210.80 -10.60 -21.17
C TRP A 406 -210.35 -9.70 -22.38
N GLU A 407 -209.54 -8.60 -22.32
CA GLU A 407 -209.12 -7.57 -21.31
C GLU A 407 -208.47 -6.29 -22.01
N GLU A 408 -207.70 -5.38 -21.35
CA GLU A 408 -207.56 -3.93 -21.75
C GLU A 408 -206.17 -3.17 -21.71
N ALA A 409 -206.14 -1.99 -22.38
CA ALA A 409 -205.39 -0.70 -22.15
C ALA A 409 -203.90 -0.44 -22.60
N SER A 410 -203.61 0.75 -23.22
CA SER A 410 -202.30 1.50 -23.30
C SER A 410 -202.23 2.62 -24.41
N LYS A 411 -201.60 3.82 -24.15
CA LYS A 411 -200.86 4.82 -25.04
C LYS A 411 -201.25 6.33 -24.96
N ASP A 412 -200.29 7.26 -24.72
CA ASP A 412 -200.30 8.74 -25.01
C ASP A 412 -198.92 9.42 -24.64
N VAL A 413 -198.47 10.67 -24.92
CA VAL A 413 -198.84 11.89 -25.74
C VAL A 413 -197.60 12.85 -25.89
N PRO A 414 -197.47 13.81 -26.88
CA PRO A 414 -196.38 14.82 -26.97
C PRO A 414 -196.81 16.32 -27.00
N GLU A 415 -196.08 17.25 -26.33
CA GLU A 415 -196.18 18.72 -26.57
C GLU A 415 -194.95 19.55 -26.07
N PHE A 416 -195.03 20.89 -25.97
CA PHE A 416 -193.90 21.85 -26.03
C PHE A 416 -193.81 22.84 -24.82
N VAL A 417 -192.58 23.27 -24.47
CA VAL A 417 -192.19 24.37 -23.53
C VAL A 417 -192.13 24.05 -22.01
N ASP A 418 -191.11 24.66 -21.37
CA ASP A 418 -190.78 24.79 -19.94
C ASP A 418 -190.09 23.60 -19.20
N LEU A 419 -189.47 23.89 -18.04
CA LEU A 419 -188.36 23.11 -17.45
C LEU A 419 -188.51 22.72 -15.95
N ALA A 420 -187.52 21.92 -15.49
CA ALA A 420 -186.88 22.02 -14.15
C ALA A 420 -187.29 21.10 -12.96
N GLN A 421 -188.09 20.03 -13.10
CA GLN A 421 -188.26 19.06 -11.98
C GLN A 421 -188.09 17.57 -12.33
N LYS A 422 -186.99 17.02 -11.78
CA LYS A 422 -186.83 15.65 -11.23
C LYS A 422 -186.85 14.44 -12.19
N LEU A 423 -185.96 13.46 -12.11
CA LEU A 423 -184.80 13.22 -11.22
C LEU A 423 -185.12 13.15 -9.71
N GLU A 424 -185.51 11.95 -9.23
CA GLU A 424 -185.33 11.52 -7.82
C GLU A 424 -185.50 10.00 -7.64
N GLU A 425 -186.24 9.30 -8.51
CA GLU A 425 -186.81 7.97 -8.21
C GLU A 425 -185.94 6.72 -8.47
N SER A 426 -184.64 6.81 -8.15
CA SER A 426 -183.77 5.66 -7.78
C SER A 426 -183.36 4.67 -8.90
N GLU A 427 -182.27 3.89 -8.84
CA GLU A 427 -181.32 3.43 -7.81
C GLU A 427 -181.69 2.18 -6.97
N LYS A 428 -182.96 1.93 -6.61
CA LYS A 428 -183.29 0.86 -5.64
C LYS A 428 -183.05 -0.57 -6.15
N ALA A 429 -183.04 -0.80 -7.46
CA ALA A 429 -182.87 -2.12 -8.07
C ALA A 429 -181.45 -2.71 -7.95
N ARG A 430 -180.44 -1.89 -7.62
CA ARG A 430 -178.99 -2.22 -7.62
C ARG A 430 -178.56 -3.41 -6.74
N LYS A 431 -179.39 -3.87 -5.80
CA LYS A 431 -178.98 -4.81 -4.72
C LYS A 431 -179.10 -6.31 -5.03
N LYS A 432 -179.59 -6.71 -6.22
CA LYS A 432 -179.38 -8.06 -6.77
C LYS A 432 -178.15 -8.04 -7.70
N ALA A 433 -177.71 -9.12 -8.32
CA ALA A 433 -177.40 -10.37 -7.66
C ALA A 433 -175.85 -10.46 -7.53
N GLU A 434 -175.28 -9.62 -6.66
CA GLU A 434 -173.89 -9.74 -6.20
C GLU A 434 -173.59 -11.15 -5.63
N GLU A 435 -174.61 -11.94 -5.30
CA GLU A 435 -174.53 -13.36 -4.92
C GLU A 435 -173.74 -14.20 -5.94
N SER A 436 -173.82 -13.88 -7.24
CA SER A 436 -173.06 -14.55 -8.31
C SER A 436 -171.53 -14.43 -8.17
N LYS A 437 -171.05 -13.36 -7.50
CA LYS A 437 -169.64 -13.04 -7.19
C LYS A 437 -168.98 -14.06 -6.26
N ALA A 438 -169.76 -14.92 -5.60
CA ALA A 438 -169.24 -15.90 -4.63
C ALA A 438 -168.38 -17.01 -5.28
N LEU A 439 -168.75 -17.45 -6.49
CA LEU A 439 -168.15 -18.61 -7.17
C LEU A 439 -166.67 -18.36 -7.60
N LEU A 440 -166.27 -17.09 -7.71
CA LEU A 440 -164.91 -16.58 -7.90
C LEU A 440 -163.84 -17.37 -7.12
N LYS A 441 -164.11 -17.66 -5.84
CA LYS A 441 -163.04 -17.91 -4.85
C LYS A 441 -162.50 -19.34 -4.80
N ALA A 442 -163.14 -20.30 -5.47
CA ALA A 442 -162.75 -21.72 -5.35
C ALA A 442 -161.43 -22.06 -6.06
N GLN A 443 -161.13 -21.44 -7.20
CA GLN A 443 -160.00 -21.82 -8.07
C GLN A 443 -158.68 -21.10 -7.75
N LEU A 444 -158.67 -20.20 -6.76
CA LEU A 444 -157.48 -19.44 -6.36
C LEU A 444 -156.44 -20.31 -5.61
N GLU A 445 -156.88 -21.37 -4.94
CA GLU A 445 -156.10 -22.00 -3.87
C GLU A 445 -155.00 -22.96 -4.38
N ASP A 446 -155.18 -23.56 -5.56
CA ASP A 446 -154.20 -24.44 -6.23
C ASP A 446 -152.87 -23.74 -6.53
N ALA A 447 -152.84 -22.41 -6.58
CA ALA A 447 -151.64 -21.62 -6.87
C ALA A 447 -150.51 -21.79 -5.82
N LYS A 448 -150.87 -22.12 -4.57
CA LYS A 448 -149.96 -21.98 -3.42
C LYS A 448 -148.94 -23.11 -3.28
N GLN A 449 -149.27 -24.36 -3.65
CA GLN A 449 -148.45 -25.52 -3.28
C GLN A 449 -147.07 -25.60 -3.99
N ARG A 450 -146.89 -24.93 -5.14
CA ARG A 450 -145.69 -25.12 -5.98
C ARG A 450 -144.50 -24.24 -5.57
N TRP A 451 -144.72 -23.18 -4.79
CA TRP A 451 -143.68 -22.23 -4.38
C TRP A 451 -142.72 -22.76 -3.30
N ALA A 452 -143.11 -23.80 -2.55
CA ALA A 452 -142.35 -24.26 -1.38
C ALA A 452 -141.07 -25.06 -1.72
N LYS A 453 -140.80 -25.38 -2.99
CA LYS A 453 -139.89 -26.48 -3.37
C LYS A 453 -138.51 -26.08 -3.91
N THR A 454 -138.19 -24.80 -3.96
CA THR A 454 -136.92 -24.27 -4.54
C THR A 454 -136.22 -23.28 -3.60
N LEU A 455 -136.54 -23.34 -2.30
CA LEU A 455 -135.83 -22.57 -1.27
C LEU A 455 -134.56 -23.29 -0.81
N ASP A 456 -134.58 -24.63 -0.81
CA ASP A 456 -133.52 -25.50 -0.26
C ASP A 456 -132.16 -25.40 -0.99
N ASP A 457 -132.15 -25.09 -2.30
CA ASP A 457 -130.93 -25.19 -3.11
C ASP A 457 -129.81 -24.23 -2.66
N LYS A 458 -130.16 -23.09 -2.04
CA LYS A 458 -129.24 -21.97 -1.78
C LYS A 458 -128.27 -22.15 -0.62
N ASP A 459 -128.58 -22.98 0.37
CA ASP A 459 -127.70 -23.14 1.55
C ASP A 459 -126.40 -23.88 1.22
N SER A 460 -126.35 -24.54 0.05
CA SER A 460 -125.21 -25.29 -0.48
C SER A 460 -123.92 -24.48 -0.63
N GLU A 461 -124.01 -23.22 -1.05
CA GLU A 461 -122.85 -22.45 -1.55
C GLU A 461 -121.98 -21.87 -0.42
N TYR A 462 -122.55 -21.68 0.78
CA TYR A 462 -121.92 -20.88 1.84
C TYR A 462 -120.70 -21.54 2.51
N TYR A 463 -120.63 -22.88 2.49
CA TYR A 463 -119.59 -23.63 3.22
C TYR A 463 -118.21 -23.66 2.53
N ALA A 464 -118.14 -23.43 1.22
CA ALA A 464 -116.87 -23.54 0.47
C ALA A 464 -115.88 -22.42 0.83
N SER A 465 -116.35 -21.17 0.86
CA SER A 465 -115.50 -19.97 0.98
C SER A 465 -114.75 -19.86 2.31
N ARG A 466 -115.20 -20.54 3.36
CA ARG A 466 -114.61 -20.47 4.71
C ARG A 466 -113.22 -21.12 4.81
N ARG A 467 -112.82 -21.94 3.84
CA ARG A 467 -111.60 -22.79 3.94
C ARG A 467 -110.31 -22.09 3.53
N ALA A 468 -110.36 -21.10 2.63
CA ALA A 468 -109.17 -20.45 2.06
C ALA A 468 -108.45 -19.47 3.01
N LEU A 469 -109.16 -18.88 3.97
CA LEU A 469 -108.67 -17.79 4.83
C LEU A 469 -107.68 -18.20 5.94
N LEU A 470 -107.26 -19.47 6.01
CA LEU A 470 -106.38 -19.98 7.07
C LEU A 470 -104.92 -20.21 6.61
N GLU A 471 -104.63 -20.07 5.31
CA GLU A 471 -103.34 -20.47 4.73
C GLU A 471 -102.32 -19.30 4.67
N ASP A 472 -102.79 -18.05 4.58
CA ASP A 472 -101.96 -16.85 4.42
C ASP A 472 -101.16 -16.42 5.69
N LEU A 473 -101.44 -17.00 6.86
CA LEU A 473 -100.93 -16.49 8.15
C LEU A 473 -99.54 -17.01 8.57
N ALA A 474 -98.88 -17.84 7.76
CA ALA A 474 -97.75 -18.67 8.20
C ALA A 474 -96.31 -18.15 7.91
N SER A 475 -96.13 -17.00 7.26
CA SER A 475 -94.93 -16.73 6.44
C SER A 475 -93.97 -15.60 6.90
N ILE A 476 -94.03 -15.10 8.14
CA ILE A 476 -93.32 -13.86 8.56
C ILE A 476 -92.45 -14.03 9.83
N ALA A 477 -91.14 -14.34 9.69
CA ALA A 477 -90.11 -14.30 10.75
C ALA A 477 -88.66 -14.20 10.18
N THR A 478 -87.62 -13.93 11.01
CA THR A 478 -86.44 -13.09 10.62
C THR A 478 -85.00 -13.58 11.01
N ASN A 479 -83.96 -12.74 10.79
CA ASN A 479 -82.50 -13.03 10.67
C ASN A 479 -81.62 -12.89 11.98
N PRO A 480 -80.32 -13.33 12.00
CA PRO A 480 -79.46 -13.46 13.23
C PRO A 480 -78.17 -12.57 13.35
N SER A 481 -77.47 -12.54 14.51
CA SER A 481 -76.18 -11.81 14.75
C SER A 481 -75.31 -12.16 16.03
N THR A 482 -74.01 -12.55 15.83
CA THR A 482 -72.73 -12.30 16.60
C THR A 482 -72.42 -12.85 18.08
N PRO A 483 -71.27 -12.58 18.82
CA PRO A 483 -70.24 -13.56 19.39
C PRO A 483 -70.02 -13.51 20.97
N PRO A 484 -68.84 -13.61 21.70
CA PRO A 484 -67.40 -14.10 21.51
C PRO A 484 -66.60 -14.79 22.73
N THR A 485 -65.33 -15.27 22.51
CA THR A 485 -64.09 -15.31 23.43
C THR A 485 -63.94 -16.23 24.71
N PRO A 486 -62.76 -16.41 25.44
CA PRO A 486 -61.26 -16.27 25.20
C PRO A 486 -60.25 -17.31 25.91
N VAL A 487 -58.89 -17.12 25.82
CA VAL A 487 -57.76 -17.35 26.86
C VAL A 487 -56.56 -18.39 26.69
N ARG A 488 -55.33 -17.90 26.32
CA ARG A 488 -53.92 -18.00 26.92
C ARG A 488 -53.05 -19.29 27.18
N GLY A 489 -51.73 -19.27 26.84
CA GLY A 489 -50.60 -20.03 27.53
C GLY A 489 -49.24 -20.27 26.76
N SER A 490 -48.04 -20.23 27.43
CA SER A 490 -46.65 -20.49 26.85
C SER A 490 -45.53 -20.58 27.95
N PRO A 491 -44.17 -20.59 27.69
CA PRO A 491 -43.22 -21.51 26.95
C PRO A 491 -41.91 -21.90 27.77
N THR A 492 -40.88 -22.63 27.21
CA THR A 492 -39.38 -22.37 27.35
C THR A 492 -38.33 -23.44 26.86
N LYS A 493 -37.17 -22.95 26.35
CA LYS A 493 -35.72 -23.41 26.44
C LYS A 493 -35.12 -24.66 25.70
N ARG A 494 -33.76 -24.67 25.60
CA ARG A 494 -32.77 -25.65 25.02
C ARG A 494 -31.65 -25.94 26.11
N PRO A 495 -30.44 -26.56 25.89
CA PRO A 495 -29.78 -27.30 24.76
C PRO A 495 -28.94 -28.58 25.17
N LEU A 496 -27.99 -29.03 24.30
CA LEU A 496 -26.66 -29.69 24.53
C LEU A 496 -26.36 -31.22 24.29
N SER A 497 -25.61 -31.47 23.19
CA SER A 497 -24.31 -32.21 23.04
C SER A 497 -24.06 -33.72 23.34
N SER A 498 -23.27 -34.31 22.41
CA SER A 498 -22.08 -35.22 22.58
C SER A 498 -22.19 -36.73 22.29
N ASN A 499 -21.18 -37.27 21.58
CA ASN A 499 -20.65 -38.65 21.71
C ASN A 499 -19.25 -38.80 21.03
N LEU A 500 -18.51 -39.91 21.26
CA LEU A 500 -17.08 -40.08 20.90
C LEU A 500 -16.75 -41.33 20.06
N SER A 501 -15.53 -41.38 19.46
CA SER A 501 -14.79 -42.63 19.16
C SER A 501 -13.27 -42.46 18.92
N ASN A 502 -12.47 -43.34 19.55
CA ASN A 502 -11.07 -43.85 19.38
C ASN A 502 -10.13 -43.33 18.25
N GLY A 503 -8.78 -43.38 18.35
CA GLY A 503 -7.87 -43.74 19.46
C GLY A 503 -6.47 -44.31 19.02
N ASN A 504 -5.40 -44.06 19.81
CA ASN A 504 -4.05 -44.72 19.90
C ASN A 504 -3.12 -44.93 18.66
N PHE A 505 -1.80 -45.20 18.78
CA PHE A 505 -0.69 -44.61 19.59
C PHE A 505 0.71 -45.06 19.05
N GLN A 506 1.79 -44.38 19.50
CA GLN A 506 3.26 -44.47 19.25
C GLN A 506 3.98 -45.83 18.92
N VAL A 507 5.17 -45.75 18.28
CA VAL A 507 6.50 -46.28 18.75
C VAL A 507 7.70 -45.39 18.23
N PRO A 508 9.03 -45.59 18.44
CA PRO A 508 9.85 -44.58 19.14
C PRO A 508 11.15 -44.06 18.45
N LYS A 509 11.91 -43.23 19.19
CA LYS A 509 13.27 -42.70 18.92
C LYS A 509 14.40 -43.73 19.16
N PHE A 510 15.61 -43.39 18.67
CA PHE A 510 16.90 -43.84 19.22
C PHE A 510 17.85 -42.63 19.31
N ASP A 511 18.62 -42.53 20.41
CA ASP A 511 19.67 -41.53 20.62
C ASP A 511 20.94 -42.28 21.09
N LEU A 512 22.14 -41.89 20.65
CA LEU A 512 23.41 -42.48 21.12
C LEU A 512 24.52 -41.43 21.18
N ALA A 513 25.32 -41.45 22.25
CA ALA A 513 26.51 -40.61 22.42
C ALA A 513 27.61 -41.41 23.13
N SER A 514 28.87 -41.18 22.76
CA SER A 514 30.04 -41.83 23.35
C SER A 514 31.19 -40.83 23.45
N ALA A 515 31.86 -40.77 24.60
CA ALA A 515 32.88 -39.78 24.91
C ALA A 515 34.32 -40.26 24.65
N ASP A 516 35.23 -39.29 24.60
CA ASP A 516 36.67 -39.44 24.31
C ASP A 516 37.49 -39.88 25.53
N ARG A 517 38.54 -40.71 25.31
CA ARG A 517 39.61 -41.00 26.28
C ARG A 517 40.76 -41.87 25.73
N SER A 518 41.96 -41.31 25.58
CA SER A 518 43.22 -42.06 25.79
C SER A 518 44.43 -41.13 26.00
N VAL A 519 45.11 -41.22 27.16
CA VAL A 519 46.38 -40.53 27.47
C VAL A 519 47.24 -41.44 28.35
N ALA A 520 48.56 -41.38 28.16
CA ALA A 520 49.64 -41.97 28.97
C ALA A 520 49.68 -43.51 29.13
N ASN A 521 50.73 -44.14 28.61
CA ASN A 521 51.88 -44.51 29.47
C ASN A 521 53.07 -45.08 28.69
N LYS A 522 54.29 -44.72 29.08
CA LYS A 522 55.43 -45.65 29.33
C LYS A 522 56.69 -44.92 29.81
N GLU A 523 57.19 -45.37 30.94
CA GLU A 523 58.48 -44.96 31.50
C GLU A 523 59.58 -46.00 31.21
N ASN A 524 60.83 -45.53 31.24
CA ASN A 524 62.03 -46.17 31.80
C ASN A 524 62.23 -47.70 31.64
N THR A 525 63.24 -48.06 30.83
CA THR A 525 64.11 -49.21 31.08
C THR A 525 65.57 -48.78 30.93
N SER A 526 66.40 -49.00 31.96
CA SER A 526 67.84 -48.72 32.00
C SER A 526 68.65 -50.01 32.26
N LEU A 527 69.98 -49.87 32.43
CA LEU A 527 71.01 -50.92 32.67
C LEU A 527 71.61 -51.61 31.43
N SER A 528 72.78 -51.12 31.01
CA SER A 528 73.94 -51.94 30.61
C SER A 528 75.15 -51.03 30.38
N ALA A 529 76.13 -51.05 31.30
CA ALA A 529 77.25 -50.13 31.32
C ALA A 529 78.32 -50.46 30.27
N GLY A 530 78.19 -49.85 29.09
CA GLY A 530 79.35 -49.41 28.29
C GLY A 530 79.65 -47.94 28.59
N PRO A 531 80.62 -47.29 27.91
CA PRO A 531 80.81 -45.85 28.03
C PRO A 531 79.56 -45.10 27.58
N GLU A 532 78.84 -44.48 28.52
CA GLU A 532 77.62 -43.73 28.23
C GLU A 532 77.95 -42.41 27.54
N VAL A 533 78.00 -42.46 26.20
CA VAL A 533 77.76 -41.27 25.40
C VAL A 533 76.31 -40.87 25.65
N ASP A 534 76.07 -39.92 26.54
CA ASP A 534 74.72 -39.40 26.76
C ASP A 534 74.24 -38.72 25.47
N ILE A 535 73.19 -39.28 24.87
CA ILE A 535 72.62 -38.84 23.59
C ILE A 535 71.35 -38.01 23.84
N LYS A 536 70.81 -37.98 25.06
CA LYS A 536 69.59 -37.23 25.37
C LYS A 536 69.91 -35.72 25.41
N GLY A 537 69.28 -34.96 24.52
CA GLY A 537 69.44 -33.50 24.44
C GLY A 537 70.54 -32.98 23.50
N LYS A 538 71.24 -33.87 22.78
CA LYS A 538 72.17 -33.46 21.70
C LYS A 538 71.42 -33.16 20.41
N SER A 539 71.90 -32.21 19.62
CA SER A 539 71.26 -31.86 18.34
C SER A 539 71.44 -32.98 17.30
N GLN A 540 70.56 -33.05 16.30
CA GLN A 540 70.69 -34.04 15.21
C GLN A 540 72.07 -34.01 14.56
N SER A 541 72.64 -32.81 14.34
CA SER A 541 73.97 -32.64 13.75
C SER A 541 75.10 -33.15 14.65
N GLU A 542 74.95 -33.11 15.98
CA GLU A 542 75.89 -33.73 16.91
C GLU A 542 75.78 -35.26 16.89
N ILE A 543 74.56 -35.80 16.83
CA ILE A 543 74.32 -37.25 16.76
C ILE A 543 74.92 -37.82 15.45
N GLU A 544 74.74 -37.14 14.31
CA GLU A 544 75.33 -37.54 13.02
C GLU A 544 76.87 -37.46 13.01
N LYS A 545 77.48 -36.48 13.71
CA LYS A 545 78.94 -36.39 13.90
C LYS A 545 79.49 -37.48 14.84
N ILE A 546 78.75 -37.81 15.90
CA ILE A 546 79.09 -38.91 16.81
C ILE A 546 79.00 -40.26 16.07
N LEU A 547 77.95 -40.46 15.26
CA LEU A 547 77.76 -41.70 14.51
C LEU A 547 78.84 -41.90 13.42
N SER A 548 79.21 -40.84 12.68
CA SER A 548 80.28 -40.93 11.67
C SER A 548 81.67 -41.15 12.29
N THR A 549 81.99 -40.51 13.43
CA THR A 549 83.27 -40.74 14.13
C THR A 549 83.36 -42.15 14.73
N LEU A 550 82.25 -42.69 15.26
CA LEU A 550 82.17 -44.09 15.69
C LEU A 550 82.24 -45.11 14.54
N GLN A 551 81.72 -44.77 13.36
CA GLN A 551 81.87 -45.59 12.16
C GLN A 551 83.32 -45.64 11.68
N SER A 552 84.06 -44.53 11.72
CA SER A 552 85.50 -44.53 11.41
C SER A 552 86.27 -45.42 12.37
N SER A 553 86.13 -45.20 13.68
CA SER A 553 86.89 -45.97 14.68
C SER A 553 86.54 -47.46 14.67
N LYS A 554 85.30 -47.84 14.34
CA LYS A 554 84.93 -49.24 14.06
C LYS A 554 85.70 -49.81 12.88
N ASN A 555 85.80 -49.09 11.76
CA ASN A 555 86.49 -49.55 10.56
C ASN A 555 88.01 -49.69 10.79
N ASP A 556 88.61 -48.73 11.49
CA ASP A 556 90.03 -48.78 11.88
C ASP A 556 90.31 -50.01 12.75
N LEU A 557 89.45 -50.26 13.74
CA LEU A 557 89.55 -51.39 14.66
C LEU A 557 89.33 -52.75 13.97
N LEU A 558 88.42 -52.83 12.99
CA LEU A 558 88.25 -53.99 12.10
C LEU A 558 89.51 -54.29 11.29
N GLY A 559 90.19 -53.25 10.78
CA GLY A 559 91.49 -53.40 10.10
C GLY A 559 92.54 -54.06 10.98
N VAL A 560 92.71 -53.55 12.20
CA VAL A 560 93.69 -54.10 13.16
C VAL A 560 93.31 -55.51 13.64
N TYR A 561 92.02 -55.80 13.79
CA TYR A 561 91.53 -57.17 14.04
C TYR A 561 91.90 -58.11 12.89
N HIS A 562 91.65 -57.74 11.65
CA HIS A 562 92.00 -58.57 10.49
C HIS A 562 93.52 -58.79 10.38
N ASP A 563 94.35 -57.78 10.62
CA ASP A 563 95.81 -57.94 10.52
C ASP A 563 96.40 -58.75 11.69
N THR A 564 95.87 -58.61 12.90
CA THR A 564 96.25 -59.52 14.00
C THR A 564 95.76 -60.95 13.78
N SER A 565 94.58 -61.14 13.17
CA SER A 565 94.10 -62.46 12.76
C SER A 565 94.94 -63.09 11.63
N LYS A 566 95.39 -62.31 10.63
CA LYS A 566 96.32 -62.79 9.60
C LYS A 566 97.66 -63.24 10.21
N ASN A 567 98.18 -62.47 11.17
CA ASN A 567 99.43 -62.83 11.84
C ASN A 567 99.27 -64.04 12.78
N LEU A 568 98.11 -64.20 13.43
CA LEU A 568 97.74 -65.41 14.18
C LEU A 568 97.66 -66.67 13.31
N VAL A 569 97.26 -66.54 12.04
CA VAL A 569 97.29 -67.67 11.08
C VAL A 569 98.73 -67.98 10.69
N ARG A 570 99.52 -66.96 10.29
CA ARG A 570 100.94 -67.13 9.93
C ARG A 570 101.79 -67.78 11.03
N THR A 571 101.62 -67.39 12.29
CA THR A 571 102.38 -68.02 13.39
C THR A 571 101.91 -69.44 13.70
N LYS A 572 100.63 -69.78 13.47
CA LYS A 572 100.16 -71.18 13.50
C LYS A 572 100.73 -72.04 12.37
N GLU A 573 100.87 -71.48 11.17
CA GLU A 573 101.51 -72.14 10.03
C GLU A 573 102.99 -72.40 10.34
N GLN A 574 103.72 -71.38 10.80
CA GLN A 574 105.12 -71.51 11.24
C GLN A 574 105.29 -72.48 12.42
N LEU A 575 104.34 -72.54 13.36
CA LEU A 575 104.35 -73.54 14.42
C LEU A 575 104.12 -74.95 13.86
N ALA A 576 103.22 -75.14 12.89
CA ALA A 576 102.99 -76.43 12.26
C ALA A 576 104.22 -76.92 11.47
N GLU A 577 104.96 -76.01 10.83
CA GLU A 577 106.25 -76.30 10.20
C GLU A 577 107.33 -76.67 11.22
N ALA A 578 107.48 -75.89 12.29
CA ALA A 578 108.45 -76.15 13.37
C ALA A 578 108.12 -77.44 14.16
N MET A 579 106.83 -77.79 14.32
CA MET A 579 106.41 -79.07 14.89
C MET A 579 106.76 -80.24 13.95
N GLN A 580 106.60 -80.08 12.63
CA GLN A 580 107.04 -81.09 11.68
C GLN A 580 108.56 -81.24 11.66
N ALA A 581 109.32 -80.15 11.80
CA ALA A 581 110.78 -80.18 11.93
C ALA A 581 111.21 -80.92 13.20
N ASN A 582 110.63 -80.58 14.37
CA ASN A 582 110.85 -81.33 15.62
C ASN A 582 110.57 -82.82 15.46
N GLN A 583 109.44 -83.20 14.84
CA GLN A 583 109.15 -84.62 14.61
C GLN A 583 110.11 -85.31 13.62
N ARG A 584 110.80 -84.59 12.72
CA ARG A 584 111.84 -85.15 11.85
C ARG A 584 113.13 -85.38 12.65
N LEU A 585 113.60 -84.34 13.34
CA LEU A 585 114.77 -84.40 14.23
C LEU A 585 114.60 -85.46 15.33
N GLU A 586 113.40 -85.62 15.91
CA GLU A 586 113.09 -86.70 16.84
C GLU A 586 113.26 -88.10 16.21
N ARG A 587 112.81 -88.30 14.96
CA ARG A 587 112.92 -89.60 14.27
C ARG A 587 114.37 -89.91 13.91
N GLU A 588 115.11 -88.90 13.46
CA GLU A 588 116.55 -88.99 13.15
C GLU A 588 117.36 -89.30 14.42
N LEU A 589 117.11 -88.58 15.50
CA LEU A 589 117.74 -88.79 16.81
C LEU A 589 117.38 -90.16 17.41
N LYS A 590 116.15 -90.66 17.20
CA LYS A 590 115.76 -92.02 17.59
C LYS A 590 116.47 -93.09 16.74
N ALA A 591 116.59 -92.89 15.43
CA ALA A 591 117.29 -93.80 14.52
C ALA A 591 118.81 -93.87 14.78
N LEU A 592 119.45 -92.73 15.04
CA LEU A 592 120.87 -92.68 15.42
C LEU A 592 121.11 -93.31 16.79
N LYS A 593 120.23 -93.07 17.78
CA LYS A 593 120.30 -93.76 19.08
C LYS A 593 120.06 -95.27 18.98
N SER A 594 119.28 -95.78 18.03
CA SER A 594 119.17 -97.23 17.79
C SER A 594 120.39 -97.81 17.08
N ASN A 595 120.99 -97.12 16.12
CA ASN A 595 122.20 -97.60 15.44
C ASN A 595 123.45 -97.54 16.34
N GLY A 596 123.52 -96.54 17.22
CA GLY A 596 124.66 -96.30 18.13
C GLY A 596 124.87 -97.34 19.24
N THR A 597 124.05 -98.40 19.32
CA THR A 597 124.24 -99.47 20.31
C THR A 597 125.22 -100.56 19.88
N MET A 598 125.71 -100.56 18.63
CA MET A 598 126.53 -101.64 18.05
C MET A 598 127.83 -101.13 17.39
N GLY A 599 128.63 -100.34 18.13
CA GLY A 599 130.00 -99.98 17.72
C GLY A 599 130.46 -98.64 18.29
N GLY A 600 131.51 -98.66 19.12
CA GLY A 600 132.05 -97.44 19.73
C GLY A 600 132.86 -96.60 18.74
N SER A 601 132.29 -95.48 18.27
CA SER A 601 132.97 -94.45 17.48
C SER A 601 132.57 -93.05 17.95
N ALA A 602 133.54 -92.16 18.17
CA ALA A 602 133.31 -90.86 18.79
C ALA A 602 132.42 -89.90 17.96
N HIS A 603 132.43 -90.02 16.62
CA HIS A 603 131.56 -89.23 15.75
C HIS A 603 130.06 -89.46 16.04
N GLY A 604 129.65 -90.68 16.36
CA GLY A 604 128.24 -90.98 16.64
C GLY A 604 127.71 -90.25 17.88
N SER A 605 128.57 -89.97 18.87
CA SER A 605 128.23 -89.12 20.01
C SER A 605 128.11 -87.64 19.63
N GLU A 606 129.00 -87.13 18.77
CA GLU A 606 129.00 -85.74 18.32
C GLU A 606 127.72 -85.42 17.52
N GLU A 607 127.38 -86.25 16.53
CA GLU A 607 126.15 -86.13 15.73
C GLU A 607 124.88 -86.18 16.61
N ILE A 608 124.83 -87.07 17.61
CA ILE A 608 123.70 -87.15 18.55
C ILE A 608 123.61 -85.87 19.40
N THR A 609 124.73 -85.29 19.84
CA THR A 609 124.69 -84.00 20.57
C THR A 609 124.29 -82.84 19.70
N GLU A 610 124.74 -82.78 18.43
CA GLU A 610 124.35 -81.70 17.53
C GLU A 610 122.85 -81.77 17.18
N ILE A 611 122.33 -82.96 16.87
CA ILE A 611 120.90 -83.14 16.58
C ILE A 611 120.05 -82.92 17.84
N SER A 612 120.55 -83.23 19.04
CA SER A 612 119.88 -82.84 20.29
C SER A 612 119.83 -81.32 20.45
N LEU A 613 120.95 -80.61 20.26
CA LEU A 613 120.98 -79.14 20.35
C LEU A 613 120.08 -78.47 19.31
N ARG A 614 120.00 -79.01 18.09
CA ARG A 614 119.07 -78.56 17.05
C ARG A 614 117.60 -78.82 17.44
N LEU A 615 117.32 -79.99 18.05
CA LEU A 615 115.99 -80.34 18.56
C LEU A 615 115.59 -79.43 19.74
N ASP A 616 116.49 -79.17 20.69
CA ASP A 616 116.25 -78.30 21.84
C ASP A 616 116.06 -76.82 21.41
N ALA A 617 116.77 -76.37 20.37
CA ALA A 617 116.55 -75.07 19.73
C ALA A 617 115.18 -74.99 19.03
N GLU A 618 114.77 -76.01 18.27
CA GLU A 618 113.44 -76.06 17.65
C GLU A 618 112.31 -76.24 18.69
N ILE A 619 112.53 -76.95 19.80
CA ILE A 619 111.61 -76.97 20.96
C ILE A 619 111.45 -75.56 21.54
N SER A 620 112.54 -74.82 21.72
CA SER A 620 112.52 -73.43 22.21
C SER A 620 111.77 -72.51 21.24
N ARG A 621 112.06 -72.60 19.94
CA ARG A 621 111.34 -71.91 18.86
C ARG A 621 109.85 -72.23 18.84
N ASN A 622 109.47 -73.48 19.09
CA ASN A 622 108.06 -73.90 19.21
C ASN A 622 107.38 -73.28 20.44
N GLN A 623 108.09 -73.07 21.55
CA GLN A 623 107.56 -72.37 22.74
C GLN A 623 107.33 -70.87 22.43
N GLU A 624 108.32 -70.18 21.86
CA GLU A 624 108.20 -68.79 21.41
C GLU A 624 107.02 -68.59 20.42
N LEU A 625 106.88 -69.49 19.44
CA LEU A 625 105.76 -69.47 18.50
C LEU A 625 104.42 -69.71 19.20
N GLN A 626 104.32 -70.63 20.17
CA GLN A 626 103.10 -70.82 20.98
C GLN A 626 102.75 -69.58 21.81
N GLU A 627 103.73 -68.88 22.38
CA GLU A 627 103.49 -67.62 23.09
C GLU A 627 103.04 -66.51 22.15
N SER A 628 103.65 -66.38 20.96
CA SER A 628 103.19 -65.45 19.93
C SER A 628 101.73 -65.72 19.52
N ILE A 629 101.33 -67.00 19.40
CA ILE A 629 99.95 -67.41 19.09
C ILE A 629 99.00 -67.04 20.23
N ARG A 630 99.40 -67.21 21.51
CA ARG A 630 98.60 -66.76 22.66
C ARG A 630 98.42 -65.24 22.66
N LEU A 631 99.48 -64.48 22.40
CA LEU A 631 99.46 -63.01 22.33
C LEU A 631 98.58 -62.50 21.19
N TYR A 632 98.76 -63.00 19.95
CA TYR A 632 97.92 -62.61 18.82
C TYR A 632 96.46 -63.05 19.00
N LYS A 633 96.21 -64.21 19.63
CA LYS A 633 94.85 -64.67 19.96
C LYS A 633 94.18 -63.70 20.94
N SER A 634 94.78 -63.47 22.12
CA SER A 634 94.24 -62.54 23.14
C SER A 634 93.98 -61.16 22.55
N ARG A 635 94.93 -60.63 21.77
CA ARG A 635 94.81 -59.33 21.11
C ARG A 635 93.69 -59.29 20.06
N SER A 636 93.45 -60.39 19.33
CA SER A 636 92.32 -60.49 18.39
C SER A 636 90.97 -60.58 19.12
N GLU A 637 90.89 -61.32 20.23
CA GLU A 637 89.67 -61.44 21.05
C GLU A 637 89.32 -60.11 21.73
N GLU A 638 90.32 -59.36 22.21
CA GLU A 638 90.17 -57.98 22.67
C GLU A 638 89.63 -57.04 21.60
N TYR A 639 90.17 -57.09 20.37
CA TYR A 639 89.70 -56.23 19.28
C TYR A 639 88.29 -56.60 18.85
N TYR A 640 87.96 -57.90 18.80
CA TYR A 640 86.61 -58.37 18.52
C TYR A 640 85.58 -57.82 19.54
N SER A 641 85.85 -57.94 20.85
CA SER A 641 84.96 -57.40 21.89
C SER A 641 84.84 -55.86 21.84
N LYS A 642 85.92 -55.16 21.48
CA LYS A 642 85.90 -53.70 21.23
C LYS A 642 85.09 -53.33 19.98
N ILE A 643 85.03 -54.20 18.95
CA ILE A 643 84.15 -54.04 17.77
C ILE A 643 82.69 -54.26 18.16
N GLU A 644 82.36 -55.35 18.86
CA GLU A 644 80.99 -55.65 19.33
C GLU A 644 80.42 -54.50 20.19
N THR A 645 81.21 -54.00 21.14
CA THR A 645 80.79 -52.85 21.97
C THR A 645 80.57 -51.60 21.12
N ALA A 646 81.46 -51.27 20.18
CA ALA A 646 81.27 -50.16 19.25
C ALA A 646 80.01 -50.34 18.38
N GLU A 647 79.72 -51.55 17.89
CA GLU A 647 78.49 -51.85 17.16
C GLU A 647 77.23 -51.63 17.98
N THR A 648 77.20 -52.07 19.25
CA THR A 648 76.04 -51.79 20.12
C THR A 648 75.83 -50.29 20.35
N ILE A 649 76.90 -49.49 20.41
CA ILE A 649 76.81 -48.02 20.55
C ILE A 649 76.32 -47.40 19.24
N VAL A 650 76.83 -47.80 18.07
CA VAL A 650 76.35 -47.32 16.76
C VAL A 650 74.87 -47.69 16.55
N MET A 651 74.43 -48.88 16.96
CA MET A 651 73.02 -49.29 16.87
C MET A 651 72.11 -48.51 17.85
N LYS A 652 72.61 -48.16 19.05
CA LYS A 652 71.90 -47.25 19.97
C LYS A 652 71.81 -45.83 19.39
N ALA A 653 72.91 -45.32 18.84
CA ALA A 653 72.97 -43.99 18.24
C ALA A 653 72.06 -43.88 17.00
N SER A 654 72.05 -44.87 16.10
CA SER A 654 71.19 -44.87 14.92
C SER A 654 69.70 -44.99 15.27
N ARG A 655 69.34 -45.72 16.33
CA ARG A 655 67.95 -45.70 16.86
C ARG A 655 67.56 -44.34 17.43
N ALA A 656 68.46 -43.66 18.14
CA ALA A 656 68.23 -42.31 18.63
C ALA A 656 68.17 -41.27 17.49
N GLU A 657 68.98 -41.44 16.45
CA GLU A 657 68.94 -40.64 15.21
C GLU A 657 67.60 -40.82 14.46
N GLN A 658 67.12 -42.06 14.31
CA GLN A 658 65.81 -42.35 13.71
C GLN A 658 64.65 -41.75 14.51
N PHE A 659 64.72 -41.83 15.85
CA PHE A 659 63.73 -41.22 16.75
C PHE A 659 63.75 -39.69 16.69
N ALA A 660 64.93 -39.07 16.68
CA ALA A 660 65.06 -37.63 16.45
C ALA A 660 64.50 -37.22 15.09
N LYS A 661 64.76 -38.02 14.04
CA LYS A 661 64.24 -37.78 12.68
C LYS A 661 62.72 -37.99 12.55
N SER A 662 62.10 -38.87 13.33
CA SER A 662 60.62 -38.95 13.39
C SER A 662 60.05 -37.75 14.14
N GLN A 663 60.61 -37.38 15.30
CA GLN A 663 60.17 -36.20 16.04
C GLN A 663 60.34 -34.89 15.25
N CYS A 664 61.42 -34.73 14.47
CA CYS A 664 61.57 -33.59 13.56
C CYS A 664 60.50 -33.58 12.47
N ARG A 665 60.15 -34.73 11.87
CA ARG A 665 59.06 -34.81 10.89
C ARG A 665 57.69 -34.54 11.51
N GLU A 666 57.39 -35.10 12.68
CA GLU A 666 56.15 -34.83 13.41
C GLU A 666 56.02 -33.34 13.77
N ALA A 667 57.13 -32.68 14.12
CA ALA A 667 57.19 -31.23 14.34
C ALA A 667 57.06 -30.41 13.05
N GLU A 668 57.66 -30.84 11.94
CA GLU A 668 57.52 -30.20 10.63
C GLU A 668 56.08 -30.34 10.09
N GLU A 669 55.50 -31.54 10.16
CA GLU A 669 54.13 -31.84 9.75
C GLU A 669 53.12 -31.02 10.57
N SER A 670 53.20 -31.06 11.90
CA SER A 670 52.34 -30.22 12.76
C SER A 670 52.53 -28.71 12.51
N LEU A 671 53.76 -28.25 12.23
CA LEU A 671 54.01 -26.87 11.82
C LEU A 671 53.39 -26.54 10.44
N THR A 672 53.34 -27.49 9.50
CA THR A 672 52.62 -27.29 8.22
C THR A 672 51.11 -27.31 8.39
N VAL A 673 50.56 -28.12 9.29
CA VAL A 673 49.13 -28.12 9.64
C VAL A 673 48.75 -26.80 10.30
N ALA A 674 49.47 -26.36 11.33
CA ALA A 674 49.23 -25.07 11.98
C ALA A 674 49.34 -23.89 10.98
N LYS A 675 50.30 -23.92 10.04
CA LYS A 675 50.39 -22.92 8.97
C LYS A 675 49.22 -22.98 7.97
N GLN A 676 48.61 -24.15 7.75
CA GLN A 676 47.39 -24.27 6.94
C GLN A 676 46.17 -23.78 7.70
N GLU A 677 46.05 -24.07 8.99
CA GLU A 677 45.00 -23.56 9.88
C GLU A 677 45.05 -22.03 9.99
N CYS A 678 46.23 -21.44 10.21
CA CYS A 678 46.41 -19.98 10.15
C CYS A 678 45.93 -19.39 8.82
N ARG A 679 46.29 -19.99 7.68
CA ARG A 679 45.82 -19.55 6.35
C ARG A 679 44.31 -19.73 6.12
N GLN A 680 43.68 -20.70 6.78
CA GLN A 680 42.23 -20.86 6.75
C GLN A 680 41.55 -19.82 7.64
N ALA A 681 42.08 -19.55 8.84
CA ALA A 681 41.62 -18.49 9.73
C ALA A 681 41.79 -17.10 9.09
N GLU A 682 42.93 -16.81 8.45
CA GLU A 682 43.17 -15.59 7.66
C GLU A 682 42.11 -15.40 6.58
N LYS A 683 41.80 -16.44 5.79
CA LYS A 683 40.73 -16.39 4.78
C LYS A 683 39.36 -16.12 5.41
N VAL A 684 39.01 -16.79 6.50
CA VAL A 684 37.75 -16.58 7.21
C VAL A 684 37.68 -15.15 7.78
N ILE A 685 38.79 -14.61 8.29
CA ILE A 685 38.89 -13.22 8.74
C ILE A 685 38.71 -12.25 7.57
N MET A 686 39.34 -12.49 6.41
CA MET A 686 39.15 -11.66 5.22
C MET A 686 37.71 -11.74 4.68
N ASP A 687 37.08 -12.92 4.67
CA ASP A 687 35.68 -13.09 4.29
C ASP A 687 34.72 -12.41 5.28
N LEU A 688 35.05 -12.40 6.57
CA LEU A 688 34.28 -11.67 7.60
C LEU A 688 34.50 -10.16 7.50
N GLN A 689 35.71 -9.69 7.23
CA GLN A 689 36.01 -8.27 6.98
C GLN A 689 35.30 -7.77 5.71
N ALA A 690 35.29 -8.56 4.63
CA ALA A 690 34.56 -8.23 3.40
C ALA A 690 33.04 -8.28 3.58
N LYS A 691 32.52 -9.05 4.55
CA LYS A 691 31.10 -9.01 4.96
C LYS A 691 30.81 -7.81 5.85
N LEU A 692 31.70 -7.47 6.78
CA LEU A 692 31.58 -6.26 7.61
C LEU A 692 31.56 -5.01 6.73
N GLN A 693 32.53 -4.83 5.82
CA GLN A 693 32.56 -3.69 4.89
C GLN A 693 31.31 -3.56 4.01
N LYS A 694 30.69 -4.69 3.64
CA LYS A 694 29.40 -4.69 2.92
C LYS A 694 28.24 -4.28 3.81
N LEU A 695 28.19 -4.78 5.06
CA LEU A 695 27.17 -4.41 6.04
C LEU A 695 27.33 -2.96 6.54
N GLU A 696 28.56 -2.46 6.61
CA GLU A 696 28.91 -1.07 6.90
C GLU A 696 28.44 -0.17 5.76
N GLY A 697 28.78 -0.46 4.50
CA GLY A 697 28.25 0.26 3.34
C GLY A 697 26.72 0.21 3.24
N GLU A 698 26.12 -0.97 3.45
CA GLU A 698 24.66 -1.13 3.52
C GLU A 698 23.99 -0.38 4.68
N LEU A 699 24.74 0.02 5.72
CA LEU A 699 24.26 0.80 6.85
C LEU A 699 24.50 2.29 6.63
N GLU A 700 25.59 2.67 5.97
CA GLU A 700 25.83 4.02 5.45
C GLU A 700 24.77 4.42 4.43
N ASP A 701 24.50 3.59 3.41
CA ASP A 701 23.43 3.78 2.42
C ASP A 701 22.06 3.98 3.10
N LYS A 702 21.68 3.06 4.01
CA LYS A 702 20.41 3.17 4.77
C LYS A 702 20.39 4.39 5.72
N THR A 703 21.54 4.88 6.17
CA THR A 703 21.65 6.12 6.95
C THR A 703 21.48 7.36 6.07
N ILE A 704 22.01 7.33 4.85
CA ILE A 704 21.81 8.38 3.83
C ILE A 704 20.33 8.43 3.44
N ASP A 705 19.71 7.30 3.10
CA ASP A 705 18.27 7.20 2.79
C ASP A 705 17.40 7.71 3.95
N LEU A 706 17.71 7.30 5.18
CA LEU A 706 17.01 7.75 6.39
C LEU A 706 17.15 9.27 6.59
N ASN A 707 18.32 9.84 6.30
CA ASN A 707 18.53 11.29 6.41
C ASN A 707 17.83 12.05 5.27
N HIS A 708 17.83 11.53 4.04
CA HIS A 708 17.06 12.08 2.93
C HIS A 708 15.55 12.04 3.22
N SER A 709 15.04 10.94 3.79
CA SER A 709 13.65 10.84 4.24
C SER A 709 13.32 11.83 5.38
N LYS A 710 14.24 12.10 6.32
CA LYS A 710 14.07 13.14 7.34
C LYS A 710 14.07 14.54 6.71
N GLU A 711 14.91 14.81 5.73
CA GLU A 711 14.89 16.10 5.00
C GLU A 711 13.57 16.30 4.26
N ILE A 712 13.06 15.28 3.57
CA ILE A 712 11.74 15.33 2.92
C ILE A 712 10.65 15.58 3.98
N GLN A 713 10.68 14.88 5.12
CA GLN A 713 9.73 15.09 6.21
C GLN A 713 9.81 16.52 6.79
N GLN A 714 11.01 17.10 6.93
CA GLN A 714 11.19 18.48 7.39
C GLN A 714 10.72 19.51 6.36
N ARG A 715 10.92 19.26 5.06
CA ARG A 715 10.39 20.10 3.98
C ARG A 715 8.86 20.05 3.98
N LEU A 716 8.27 18.85 4.08
CA LEU A 716 6.83 18.66 4.15
C LEU A 716 6.21 19.27 5.43
N SER A 717 6.90 19.18 6.58
CA SER A 717 6.48 19.86 7.81
C SER A 717 6.42 21.37 7.61
N LYS A 718 7.48 21.97 7.03
CA LYS A 718 7.52 23.40 6.70
C LYS A 718 6.45 23.80 5.70
N GLU A 719 6.17 22.97 4.69
CA GLU A 719 5.06 23.22 3.75
C GLU A 719 3.70 23.18 4.47
N VAL A 720 3.47 22.23 5.38
CA VAL A 720 2.24 22.16 6.19
C VAL A 720 2.13 23.32 7.19
N GLU A 721 3.23 23.74 7.80
CA GLU A 721 3.32 24.93 8.64
C GLU A 721 3.01 26.19 7.83
N ASP A 722 3.58 26.33 6.63
CA ASP A 722 3.27 27.42 5.68
C ASP A 722 1.80 27.42 5.25
N PHE A 723 1.22 26.26 4.93
CA PHE A 723 -0.21 26.16 4.61
C PHE A 723 -1.08 26.54 5.80
N ASN A 724 -0.75 26.11 7.02
CA ASN A 724 -1.44 26.53 8.24
C ASN A 724 -1.29 28.03 8.52
N ASN A 725 -0.11 28.61 8.29
CA ASN A 725 0.15 30.04 8.46
C ASN A 725 -0.63 30.88 7.43
N ARG A 726 -0.71 30.42 6.17
CA ARG A 726 -1.54 31.04 5.12
C ARG A 726 -3.03 30.93 5.48
N TRP A 727 -3.52 29.74 5.84
CA TRP A 727 -4.91 29.54 6.29
C TRP A 727 -5.26 30.39 7.51
N SER A 728 -4.38 30.49 8.50
CA SER A 728 -4.57 31.34 9.68
C SER A 728 -4.64 32.82 9.29
N SER A 729 -3.80 33.26 8.33
CA SER A 729 -3.81 34.63 7.81
C SER A 729 -5.06 34.94 6.99
N GLU A 730 -5.46 34.05 6.07
CA GLU A 730 -6.68 34.18 5.27
C GLU A 730 -7.94 34.14 6.15
N MET A 731 -7.98 33.26 7.15
CA MET A 731 -9.08 33.18 8.11
C MET A 731 -9.13 34.42 9.00
N SER A 732 -7.98 34.98 9.40
CA SER A 732 -7.90 36.26 10.12
C SER A 732 -8.38 37.45 9.28
N LEU A 733 -7.97 37.52 8.01
CA LEU A 733 -8.45 38.53 7.04
C LEU A 733 -9.96 38.38 6.76
N SER A 734 -10.46 37.15 6.67
CA SER A 734 -11.88 36.85 6.51
C SER A 734 -12.70 37.27 7.74
N HIS A 735 -12.24 36.95 8.96
CA HIS A 735 -12.85 37.46 10.19
C HIS A 735 -12.82 38.98 10.26
N SER A 736 -11.69 39.62 9.94
CA SER A 736 -11.56 41.08 9.90
C SER A 736 -12.52 41.73 8.90
N SER A 737 -12.70 41.12 7.72
CA SER A 737 -13.68 41.55 6.71
C SER A 737 -15.14 41.38 7.20
N ILE A 738 -15.46 40.24 7.80
CA ILE A 738 -16.78 39.95 8.40
C ILE A 738 -17.06 40.90 9.57
N GLU A 739 -16.07 41.23 10.39
CA GLU A 739 -16.18 42.21 11.47
C GLU A 739 -16.33 43.64 10.95
N ALA A 740 -15.64 44.02 9.87
CA ALA A 740 -15.83 45.30 9.21
C ALA A 740 -17.25 45.44 8.62
N MET A 741 -17.79 44.37 8.03
CA MET A 741 -19.19 44.33 7.58
C MET A 741 -20.18 44.37 8.75
N ARG A 742 -19.94 43.62 9.84
CA ARG A 742 -20.74 43.68 11.07
C ARG A 742 -20.73 45.07 11.71
N LYS A 743 -19.58 45.75 11.72
CA LYS A 743 -19.47 47.14 12.19
C LYS A 743 -20.32 48.06 11.32
N ARG A 744 -20.16 48.02 9.99
CA ARG A 744 -21.00 48.79 9.05
C ARG A 744 -22.49 48.56 9.24
N TYR A 745 -22.94 47.31 9.40
CA TYR A 745 -24.35 47.03 9.67
C TYR A 745 -24.80 47.51 11.06
N ASN A 746 -23.96 47.45 12.09
CA ASN A 746 -24.27 48.03 13.40
C ASN A 746 -24.34 49.56 13.34
N ASP A 747 -23.46 50.20 12.56
CA ASP A 747 -23.42 51.65 12.34
C ASP A 747 -24.62 52.12 11.49
N GLU A 748 -25.06 51.31 10.51
CA GLU A 748 -26.28 51.52 9.71
C GLU A 748 -27.55 51.32 10.55
N ILE A 749 -27.64 50.25 11.33
CA ILE A 749 -28.72 50.03 12.32
C ILE A 749 -28.77 51.19 13.32
N ARG A 750 -27.60 51.73 13.70
CA ARG A 750 -27.50 52.91 14.56
C ARG A 750 -27.99 54.17 13.85
N SER A 751 -27.58 54.44 12.60
CA SER A 751 -28.10 55.56 11.80
C SER A 751 -29.62 55.47 11.67
N LEU A 752 -30.15 54.32 11.28
CA LEU A 752 -31.59 54.07 11.18
C LEU A 752 -32.31 54.20 12.53
N SER A 753 -31.64 53.91 13.65
CA SER A 753 -32.20 54.12 15.01
C SER A 753 -32.19 55.60 15.41
N GLU A 754 -31.13 56.34 15.07
CA GLU A 754 -31.03 57.78 15.29
C GLU A 754 -31.99 58.55 14.37
N GLU A 755 -32.15 58.14 13.11
CA GLU A 755 -33.18 58.60 12.16
C GLU A 755 -34.60 58.30 12.65
N LEU A 756 -34.86 57.09 13.17
CA LEU A 756 -36.15 56.74 13.75
C LEU A 756 -36.45 57.55 15.02
N GLU A 757 -35.44 57.85 15.84
CA GLU A 757 -35.60 58.71 17.02
C GLU A 757 -35.81 60.18 16.62
N ASN A 758 -35.11 60.66 15.59
CA ASN A 758 -35.35 61.98 14.98
C ASN A 758 -36.77 62.07 14.40
N GLN A 759 -37.27 61.02 13.73
CA GLN A 759 -38.66 60.95 13.27
C GLN A 759 -39.67 60.96 14.43
N LYS A 760 -39.39 60.27 15.55
CA LYS A 760 -40.22 60.39 16.78
C LYS A 760 -40.18 61.80 17.36
N GLN A 761 -39.02 62.46 17.37
CA GLN A 761 -38.87 63.84 17.83
C GLN A 761 -39.68 64.79 16.95
N SER A 762 -39.51 64.76 15.62
CA SER A 762 -40.32 65.56 14.70
C SER A 762 -41.81 65.22 14.75
N TYR A 763 -42.19 63.96 15.01
CA TYR A 763 -43.58 63.58 15.25
C TYR A 763 -44.12 64.17 16.58
N SER A 764 -43.30 64.21 17.62
CA SER A 764 -43.61 64.85 18.90
C SER A 764 -43.71 66.38 18.76
N GLU A 765 -42.84 67.00 17.97
CA GLU A 765 -42.90 68.42 17.60
C GLU A 765 -44.16 68.74 16.78
N LEU A 766 -44.50 67.90 15.80
CA LEU A 766 -45.75 68.01 15.03
C LEU A 766 -46.99 67.81 15.90
N HIS A 767 -46.95 66.94 16.92
CA HIS A 767 -48.01 66.86 17.94
C HIS A 767 -48.02 68.07 18.88
N GLY A 768 -46.86 68.66 19.17
CA GLY A 768 -46.73 69.91 19.93
C GLY A 768 -47.34 71.10 19.21
N THR A 769 -46.97 71.31 17.94
CA THR A 769 -47.54 72.36 17.08
C THR A 769 -48.99 72.09 16.74
N ARG A 770 -49.40 70.83 16.52
CA ARG A 770 -50.82 70.45 16.40
C ARG A 770 -51.62 70.83 17.64
N ARG A 771 -51.14 70.52 18.85
CA ARG A 771 -51.79 70.95 20.11
C ARG A 771 -51.79 72.47 20.26
N GLN A 772 -50.77 73.17 19.75
CA GLN A 772 -50.74 74.64 19.71
C GLN A 772 -51.82 75.19 18.79
N LEU A 773 -51.97 74.63 17.58
CA LEU A 773 -53.00 74.98 16.61
C LEU A 773 -54.40 74.61 17.11
N GLU A 774 -54.58 73.47 17.77
CA GLU A 774 -55.84 73.06 18.39
C GLU A 774 -56.23 74.06 19.51
N ARG A 775 -55.29 74.51 20.36
CA ARG A 775 -55.53 75.60 21.32
C ARG A 775 -55.85 76.93 20.64
N GLN A 776 -55.13 77.31 19.57
CA GLN A 776 -55.40 78.54 18.83
C GLN A 776 -56.78 78.51 18.15
N ILE A 777 -57.20 77.36 17.61
CA ILE A 777 -58.57 77.14 17.12
C ILE A 777 -59.59 77.29 18.26
N GLU A 778 -59.25 76.84 19.47
CA GLU A 778 -60.12 76.94 20.65
C GLU A 778 -60.15 78.35 21.28
N GLU A 779 -59.10 79.15 21.11
CA GLU A 779 -59.07 80.59 21.42
C GLU A 779 -59.81 81.42 20.37
N LEU A 780 -59.65 81.09 19.07
CA LEU A 780 -60.41 81.71 17.99
C LEU A 780 -61.90 81.39 18.14
N LYS A 781 -62.29 80.14 18.45
CA LYS A 781 -63.68 79.76 18.77
C LYS A 781 -64.30 80.50 19.96
N LYS A 782 -63.48 81.13 20.81
CA LYS A 782 -63.94 82.00 21.92
C LYS A 782 -64.07 83.48 21.52
N LYS A 783 -63.77 83.84 20.27
CA LYS A 783 -64.05 85.14 19.66
C LYS A 783 -65.21 85.00 18.69
N GLU A 784 -66.09 85.99 18.67
CA GLU A 784 -67.29 85.98 17.82
C GLU A 784 -67.01 86.22 16.32
N THR A 785 -65.75 86.29 15.90
CA THR A 785 -65.37 86.43 14.48
C THR A 785 -65.75 85.21 13.65
N TRP A 786 -65.77 84.01 14.24
CA TRP A 786 -66.12 82.79 13.50
C TRP A 786 -67.56 82.78 12.96
N GLN A 787 -68.50 83.55 13.49
CA GLN A 787 -69.85 83.60 12.91
C GLN A 787 -69.92 84.53 11.69
N THR A 788 -69.20 85.66 11.71
CA THR A 788 -69.08 86.55 10.55
C THR A 788 -68.21 85.92 9.46
N GLU A 789 -67.02 85.42 9.83
CA GLU A 789 -66.11 84.74 8.89
C GLU A 789 -66.75 83.47 8.31
N LYS A 790 -67.58 82.75 9.08
CA LYS A 790 -68.37 81.64 8.53
C LYS A 790 -69.43 82.13 7.54
N ALA A 791 -70.16 83.20 7.83
CA ALA A 791 -71.16 83.74 6.89
C ALA A 791 -70.51 84.22 5.58
N ASP A 792 -69.35 84.88 5.68
CA ASP A 792 -68.57 85.32 4.52
C ASP A 792 -67.98 84.13 3.74
N LEU A 793 -67.50 83.08 4.42
CA LEU A 793 -67.04 81.84 3.79
C LEU A 793 -68.18 81.00 3.20
N GLU A 794 -69.38 80.99 3.79
CA GLU A 794 -70.57 80.36 3.21
C GLU A 794 -71.08 81.15 1.99
N ALA A 795 -70.98 82.48 2.00
CA ALA A 795 -71.26 83.32 0.84
C ALA A 795 -70.25 83.08 -0.30
N GLN A 796 -68.95 83.10 0.01
CA GLN A 796 -67.86 82.79 -0.93
C GLN A 796 -67.92 81.34 -1.43
N LEU A 797 -68.31 80.37 -0.61
CA LEU A 797 -68.58 79.00 -1.07
C LEU A 797 -69.78 78.97 -2.01
N SER A 798 -70.87 79.71 -1.73
CA SER A 798 -72.00 79.79 -2.67
C SER A 798 -71.60 80.45 -4.01
N GLU A 799 -70.70 81.43 -3.98
CA GLU A 799 -70.22 82.15 -5.16
C GLU A 799 -69.19 81.34 -5.95
N LEU A 800 -68.31 80.60 -5.28
CA LEU A 800 -67.43 79.62 -5.90
C LEU A 800 -68.19 78.38 -6.41
N GLN A 801 -69.27 77.97 -5.74
CA GLN A 801 -70.16 76.92 -6.25
C GLN A 801 -70.88 77.40 -7.52
N LYS A 802 -71.46 78.60 -7.54
CA LYS A 802 -72.04 79.19 -8.76
C LYS A 802 -71.01 79.38 -9.85
N SER A 803 -69.84 79.92 -9.55
CA SER A 803 -68.74 80.09 -10.51
C SER A 803 -68.23 78.74 -11.05
N ASN A 804 -68.24 77.68 -10.24
CA ASN A 804 -67.93 76.33 -10.69
C ASN A 804 -69.09 75.72 -11.50
N GLU A 805 -70.35 75.94 -11.12
CA GLU A 805 -71.53 75.53 -11.89
C GLU A 805 -71.53 76.22 -13.26
N ASP A 806 -71.38 77.54 -13.33
CA ASP A 806 -71.19 78.33 -14.55
C ASP A 806 -69.97 77.87 -15.35
N SER A 807 -68.85 77.54 -14.69
CA SER A 807 -67.68 76.96 -15.35
C SER A 807 -67.99 75.57 -15.92
N THR A 808 -68.73 74.71 -15.21
CA THR A 808 -69.13 73.39 -15.74
C THR A 808 -70.17 73.51 -16.84
N LEU A 809 -71.04 74.52 -16.81
CA LEU A 809 -71.96 74.85 -17.91
C LEU A 809 -71.19 75.38 -19.12
N ALA A 810 -70.18 76.24 -18.92
CA ALA A 810 -69.26 76.67 -19.97
C ALA A 810 -68.38 75.53 -20.51
N TYR A 811 -68.00 74.56 -19.67
CA TYR A 811 -67.33 73.32 -20.10
C TYR A 811 -68.29 72.40 -20.86
N GLN A 812 -69.56 72.28 -20.45
CA GLN A 812 -70.57 71.52 -21.19
C GLN A 812 -70.91 72.20 -22.52
N ASP A 813 -71.00 73.53 -22.57
CA ASP A 813 -71.29 74.28 -23.80
C ASP A 813 -70.08 74.36 -24.73
N SER A 814 -68.86 74.46 -24.19
CA SER A 814 -67.66 74.26 -25.00
C SER A 814 -67.50 72.80 -25.44
N GLN A 815 -67.91 71.80 -24.66
CA GLN A 815 -68.02 70.40 -25.13
C GLN A 815 -69.11 70.21 -26.19
N LYS A 816 -70.26 70.88 -26.10
CA LYS A 816 -71.30 70.90 -27.16
C LYS A 816 -70.77 71.58 -28.42
N ARG A 817 -70.03 72.70 -28.28
CA ARG A 817 -69.35 73.39 -29.39
C ARG A 817 -68.23 72.53 -29.99
N ILE A 818 -67.43 71.83 -29.19
CA ILE A 818 -66.42 70.87 -29.63
C ILE A 818 -67.09 69.66 -30.29
N GLY A 819 -68.22 69.16 -29.79
CA GLY A 819 -69.02 68.10 -30.41
C GLY A 819 -69.59 68.54 -31.77
N SER A 820 -70.09 69.78 -31.85
CA SER A 820 -70.53 70.41 -33.10
C SER A 820 -69.37 70.61 -34.07
N LEU A 821 -68.22 71.12 -33.62
CA LEU A 821 -67.00 71.29 -34.41
C LEU A 821 -66.39 69.95 -34.84
N LEU A 822 -66.47 68.89 -34.03
CA LEU A 822 -66.07 67.53 -34.39
C LEU A 822 -67.06 66.86 -35.35
N SER A 823 -68.35 67.23 -35.26
CA SER A 823 -69.35 66.86 -36.27
C SER A 823 -69.07 67.58 -37.59
N GLN A 824 -68.81 68.89 -37.54
CA GLN A 824 -68.40 69.70 -38.70
C GLN A 824 -67.05 69.26 -39.26
N VAL A 825 -66.08 68.84 -38.45
CA VAL A 825 -64.81 68.26 -38.93
C VAL A 825 -65.02 66.85 -39.48
N ARG A 826 -66.01 66.08 -39.01
CA ARG A 826 -66.40 64.82 -39.67
C ARG A 826 -67.12 65.08 -41.00
N THR A 827 -68.06 66.02 -41.08
CA THR A 827 -68.70 66.35 -42.37
C THR A 827 -67.71 66.99 -43.33
N LEU A 828 -66.82 67.89 -42.87
CA LEU A 828 -65.74 68.46 -43.68
C LEU A 828 -64.71 67.40 -44.11
N ARG A 829 -64.42 66.39 -43.28
CA ARG A 829 -63.58 65.24 -43.70
C ARG A 829 -64.30 64.36 -44.71
N ASN A 830 -65.60 64.12 -44.54
CA ASN A 830 -66.40 63.39 -45.53
C ASN A 830 -66.43 64.18 -46.84
N THR A 831 -66.83 65.46 -46.84
CA THR A 831 -66.78 66.28 -48.06
C THR A 831 -65.38 66.48 -48.61
N MET A 832 -64.31 66.39 -47.81
CA MET A 832 -62.92 66.39 -48.32
C MET A 832 -62.57 65.05 -48.97
N ASN A 833 -63.06 63.93 -48.44
CA ASN A 833 -62.93 62.62 -49.06
C ASN A 833 -63.75 62.57 -50.36
N ASP A 834 -64.97 63.10 -50.35
CA ASP A 834 -65.85 63.22 -51.51
C ASP A 834 -65.20 64.16 -52.55
N ILE A 835 -64.71 65.34 -52.15
CA ILE A 835 -63.96 66.27 -53.03
C ILE A 835 -62.65 65.66 -53.55
N THR A 836 -61.97 64.77 -52.81
CA THR A 836 -60.79 64.08 -53.33
C THR A 836 -61.14 62.91 -54.24
N ALA A 837 -62.26 62.21 -54.02
CA ALA A 837 -62.82 61.23 -54.94
C ALA A 837 -63.29 61.91 -56.24
N ASP A 838 -64.03 63.01 -56.14
CA ASP A 838 -64.45 63.87 -57.25
C ASP A 838 -63.25 64.49 -57.95
N ARG A 839 -62.21 64.95 -57.24
CA ARG A 839 -60.96 65.43 -57.85
C ARG A 839 -60.28 64.32 -58.64
N ASP A 840 -60.20 63.11 -58.10
CA ASP A 840 -59.50 61.99 -58.74
C ASP A 840 -60.32 61.40 -59.89
N GLN A 841 -61.65 61.48 -59.81
CA GLN A 841 -62.57 61.19 -60.90
C GLN A 841 -62.48 62.27 -61.98
N LEU A 842 -62.58 63.55 -61.63
CA LEU A 842 -62.34 64.69 -62.51
C LEU A 842 -60.91 64.74 -63.06
N GLN A 843 -59.91 64.10 -62.45
CA GLN A 843 -58.58 63.94 -63.06
C GLN A 843 -58.54 62.80 -64.10
N LYS A 844 -59.30 61.71 -63.91
CA LYS A 844 -59.48 60.69 -64.96
C LYS A 844 -60.31 61.26 -66.11
N ASP A 845 -61.40 61.93 -65.79
CA ASP A 845 -62.31 62.53 -66.75
C ASP A 845 -61.63 63.71 -67.44
N LYS A 846 -60.86 64.54 -66.73
CA LYS A 846 -59.97 65.53 -67.36
C LYS A 846 -58.94 64.87 -68.28
N ARG A 847 -58.31 63.74 -67.93
CA ARG A 847 -57.38 63.05 -68.86
C ARG A 847 -58.08 62.51 -70.11
N THR A 848 -59.27 61.92 -69.97
CA THR A 848 -60.05 61.44 -71.13
C THR A 848 -60.68 62.57 -71.95
N LEU A 849 -60.96 63.71 -71.32
CA LEU A 849 -61.38 64.94 -71.99
C LEU A 849 -60.20 65.70 -72.58
N GLU A 850 -58.99 65.65 -72.02
CA GLU A 850 -57.78 66.24 -72.60
C GLU A 850 -57.34 65.44 -73.83
N THR A 851 -57.42 64.10 -73.83
CA THR A 851 -57.22 63.32 -75.06
C THR A 851 -58.28 63.68 -76.11
N ARG A 852 -59.57 63.68 -75.73
CA ARG A 852 -60.66 64.09 -76.61
C ARG A 852 -60.59 65.55 -77.04
N LEU A 853 -59.95 66.44 -76.28
CA LEU A 853 -59.79 67.85 -76.61
C LEU A 853 -58.49 68.10 -77.40
N THR A 854 -57.48 67.23 -77.33
CA THR A 854 -56.42 67.21 -78.36
C THR A 854 -56.91 66.66 -79.70
N GLU A 855 -57.89 65.76 -79.70
CA GLU A 855 -58.61 65.32 -80.89
C GLU A 855 -59.53 66.44 -81.40
N ILE A 856 -60.48 66.90 -80.56
CA ILE A 856 -61.44 67.95 -80.92
C ILE A 856 -60.76 69.28 -81.22
N SER A 857 -59.70 69.74 -80.54
CA SER A 857 -59.02 71.00 -80.94
C SER A 857 -58.43 70.92 -82.34
N LYS A 858 -58.07 69.72 -82.82
CA LYS A 858 -57.63 69.49 -84.20
C LYS A 858 -58.79 69.53 -85.21
N GLU A 859 -60.03 69.40 -84.74
CA GLU A 859 -61.27 69.61 -85.49
C GLU A 859 -61.87 71.02 -85.23
N PHE A 860 -61.44 71.70 -84.16
CA PHE A 860 -61.96 73.00 -83.71
C PHE A 860 -61.16 74.18 -84.28
N GLU A 861 -59.90 74.00 -84.67
CA GLU A 861 -59.15 75.04 -85.38
C GLU A 861 -59.77 75.31 -86.78
N ASP A 862 -60.39 74.29 -87.40
CA ASP A 862 -61.24 74.41 -88.60
C ASP A 862 -62.64 75.00 -88.32
N LEU A 863 -63.07 75.13 -87.05
CA LEU A 863 -64.40 75.63 -86.66
C LEU A 863 -64.38 76.92 -85.81
N ALA A 864 -63.21 77.37 -85.35
CA ALA A 864 -63.04 78.55 -84.49
C ALA A 864 -63.27 79.92 -85.19
N SER A 865 -63.93 79.92 -86.35
CA SER A 865 -64.35 81.12 -87.07
C SER A 865 -65.77 81.61 -86.73
N SER A 866 -66.52 80.95 -85.82
CA SER A 866 -67.92 81.31 -85.54
C SER A 866 -68.40 81.24 -84.07
N ASN A 867 -68.04 82.29 -83.31
CA ASN A 867 -68.95 83.03 -82.41
C ASN A 867 -69.25 82.51 -80.96
N LEU A 868 -69.66 83.44 -80.09
CA LEU A 868 -69.99 83.37 -78.64
C LEU A 868 -68.82 82.99 -77.69
N GLY A 869 -68.78 83.46 -76.42
CA GLY A 869 -69.53 84.57 -75.79
C GLY A 869 -69.81 84.39 -74.27
N ARG A 870 -69.63 85.47 -73.48
CA ARG A 870 -70.00 85.69 -72.04
C ARG A 870 -69.18 84.97 -70.94
N SER A 871 -69.27 85.30 -69.62
CA SER A 871 -69.31 86.61 -68.89
C SER A 871 -69.54 86.46 -67.35
N GLY A 872 -68.59 86.92 -66.49
CA GLY A 872 -68.81 87.42 -65.10
C GLY A 872 -69.21 86.43 -63.98
N THR A 873 -69.33 86.79 -62.67
CA THR A 873 -69.02 88.05 -61.91
C THR A 873 -69.12 87.88 -60.36
N ILE A 874 -68.69 88.89 -59.55
CA ILE A 874 -69.19 89.31 -58.18
C ILE A 874 -68.72 88.53 -56.88
N ARG A 875 -68.70 89.06 -55.61
CA ARG A 875 -68.37 90.38 -54.93
C ARG A 875 -68.63 90.36 -53.37
N GLY A 876 -67.91 91.16 -52.54
CA GLY A 876 -68.34 91.71 -51.20
C GLY A 876 -67.66 91.10 -49.92
N VAL A 877 -67.19 91.77 -48.84
CA VAL A 877 -67.44 93.07 -48.10
C VAL A 877 -68.69 93.02 -47.19
N PRO A 878 -68.69 93.34 -45.85
CA PRO A 878 -68.26 94.60 -45.17
C PRO A 878 -67.56 94.47 -43.76
N SER A 879 -67.74 95.44 -42.82
CA SER A 879 -66.72 95.93 -41.85
C SER A 879 -67.21 96.31 -40.40
N SER A 880 -66.23 96.69 -39.55
CA SER A 880 -66.20 97.61 -38.35
C SER A 880 -66.53 97.13 -36.91
N ASP A 881 -65.64 97.43 -35.95
CA ASP A 881 -65.81 98.46 -34.88
C ASP A 881 -64.53 98.60 -33.99
N LEU A 882 -64.50 99.54 -33.03
CA LEU A 882 -63.28 100.08 -32.35
C LEU A 882 -62.97 99.48 -30.96
N LYS A 883 -61.67 99.27 -30.63
CA LYS A 883 -60.99 99.93 -29.46
C LYS A 883 -59.48 99.61 -29.25
N ASP A 884 -58.80 100.58 -28.62
CA ASP A 884 -57.60 100.53 -27.75
C ASP A 884 -56.30 99.80 -28.23
N PRO A 885 -55.25 100.55 -28.67
CA PRO A 885 -54.03 99.97 -29.27
C PRO A 885 -53.09 99.28 -28.27
N ASP A 886 -53.24 99.52 -26.97
CA ASP A 886 -52.50 98.76 -25.95
C ASP A 886 -52.98 97.30 -25.86
N SER A 887 -54.20 96.99 -26.33
CA SER A 887 -54.64 95.60 -26.53
C SER A 887 -53.85 94.95 -27.65
N GLU A 888 -53.70 95.58 -28.82
CA GLU A 888 -52.88 95.05 -29.92
C GLU A 888 -51.42 94.88 -29.51
N ILE A 889 -50.83 95.78 -28.72
CA ILE A 889 -49.46 95.64 -28.22
C ILE A 889 -49.36 94.51 -27.17
N ALA A 890 -50.36 94.32 -26.32
CA ALA A 890 -50.43 93.20 -25.38
C ALA A 890 -50.63 91.87 -26.10
N GLU A 891 -51.51 91.81 -27.09
CA GLU A 891 -51.81 90.65 -27.93
C GLU A 891 -50.63 90.28 -28.82
N LEU A 892 -49.96 91.23 -29.47
CA LEU A 892 -48.72 90.96 -30.22
C LEU A 892 -47.59 90.47 -29.32
N ARG A 893 -47.50 90.96 -28.06
CA ARG A 893 -46.57 90.42 -27.06
C ARG A 893 -46.99 89.03 -26.55
N GLN A 894 -48.29 88.76 -26.44
CA GLN A 894 -48.82 87.46 -26.06
C GLN A 894 -48.65 86.44 -27.19
N GLU A 895 -48.81 86.85 -28.45
CA GLU A 895 -48.62 86.02 -29.63
C GLU A 895 -47.13 85.79 -29.90
N LEU A 896 -46.27 86.78 -29.65
CA LEU A 896 -44.82 86.58 -29.62
C LEU A 896 -44.40 85.63 -28.49
N ARG A 897 -45.06 85.68 -27.33
CA ARG A 897 -44.87 84.69 -26.25
C ARG A 897 -45.32 83.30 -26.68
N LYS A 898 -46.55 83.13 -27.17
CA LYS A 898 -47.06 81.86 -27.74
C LYS A 898 -46.16 81.33 -28.86
N GLN A 899 -45.62 82.18 -29.72
CA GLN A 899 -44.66 81.77 -30.76
C GLN A 899 -43.29 81.41 -30.18
N SER A 900 -42.83 82.08 -29.11
CA SER A 900 -41.61 81.69 -28.40
C SER A 900 -41.78 80.38 -27.61
N GLU A 901 -42.96 80.13 -27.04
CA GLU A 901 -43.36 78.91 -26.32
C GLU A 901 -43.58 77.75 -27.30
N ALA A 902 -44.24 77.99 -28.44
CA ALA A 902 -44.31 77.04 -29.54
C ALA A 902 -42.92 76.74 -30.11
N SER A 903 -42.05 77.76 -30.23
CA SER A 903 -40.65 77.57 -30.64
C SER A 903 -39.85 76.79 -29.61
N SER A 904 -40.04 77.02 -28.30
CA SER A 904 -39.37 76.23 -27.26
C SER A 904 -39.89 74.79 -27.25
N ILE A 905 -41.19 74.56 -27.40
CA ILE A 905 -41.79 73.21 -27.54
C ILE A 905 -41.30 72.52 -28.82
N ILE A 906 -41.11 73.25 -29.93
CA ILE A 906 -40.52 72.70 -31.15
C ILE A 906 -39.03 72.38 -30.96
N LEU A 907 -38.27 73.25 -30.30
CA LEU A 907 -36.84 73.02 -29.98
C LEU A 907 -36.64 71.91 -28.96
N GLU A 908 -37.57 71.73 -28.03
CA GLU A 908 -37.60 70.66 -27.03
C GLU A 908 -37.92 69.33 -27.71
N ARG A 909 -38.99 69.26 -28.52
CA ARG A 909 -39.26 68.09 -29.39
C ARG A 909 -38.12 67.79 -30.36
N LEU A 910 -37.41 68.80 -30.86
CA LEU A 910 -36.23 68.63 -31.73
C LEU A 910 -35.01 68.15 -30.93
N ARG A 911 -34.89 68.54 -29.65
CA ARG A 911 -33.89 68.05 -28.72
C ARG A 911 -34.16 66.61 -28.29
N ASP A 912 -35.41 66.26 -28.03
CA ASP A 912 -35.85 64.91 -27.66
C ASP A 912 -35.70 63.95 -28.83
N SER A 913 -36.20 64.33 -30.02
CA SER A 913 -36.00 63.53 -31.24
C SER A 913 -34.53 63.44 -31.65
N LYS A 914 -33.70 64.47 -31.37
CA LYS A 914 -32.25 64.35 -31.50
C LYS A 914 -31.62 63.42 -30.45
N ALA A 915 -32.06 63.47 -29.20
CA ALA A 915 -31.59 62.57 -28.14
C ALA A 915 -31.93 61.12 -28.48
N GLN A 916 -33.14 60.87 -28.97
CA GLN A 916 -33.59 59.58 -29.48
C GLN A 916 -32.76 59.16 -30.71
N LEU A 917 -32.50 60.03 -31.68
CA LEU A 917 -31.60 59.70 -32.81
C LEU A 917 -30.15 59.40 -32.35
N ASP A 918 -29.64 60.08 -31.33
CA ASP A 918 -28.32 59.82 -30.74
C ASP A 918 -28.32 58.61 -29.79
N GLU A 919 -29.49 58.07 -29.42
CA GLU A 919 -29.68 56.79 -28.72
C GLU A 919 -29.84 55.64 -29.71
N ASP A 920 -30.67 55.78 -30.75
CA ASP A 920 -30.78 54.89 -31.91
C ASP A 920 -29.40 54.68 -32.56
N ARG A 921 -28.59 55.74 -32.68
CA ARG A 921 -27.20 55.65 -33.15
C ARG A 921 -26.31 54.80 -32.24
N LYS A 922 -26.47 54.89 -30.92
CA LYS A 922 -25.73 54.05 -29.96
C LYS A 922 -26.20 52.60 -30.03
N ALA A 923 -27.51 52.36 -30.19
CA ALA A 923 -28.06 51.03 -30.40
C ALA A 923 -27.53 50.41 -31.71
N ILE A 924 -27.56 51.14 -32.82
CA ILE A 924 -26.99 50.70 -34.12
C ILE A 924 -25.48 50.42 -34.00
N GLU A 925 -24.74 51.22 -33.23
CA GLU A 925 -23.30 51.04 -32.99
C GLU A 925 -23.00 49.84 -32.06
N GLN A 926 -23.89 49.54 -31.11
CA GLN A 926 -23.83 48.33 -30.28
C GLN A 926 -24.17 47.09 -31.11
N GLU A 927 -25.25 47.12 -31.90
CA GLU A 927 -25.63 46.06 -32.83
C GLU A 927 -24.54 45.80 -33.88
N ARG A 928 -23.83 46.82 -34.36
CA ARG A 928 -22.65 46.65 -35.21
C ARG A 928 -21.54 45.89 -34.50
N LYS A 929 -21.19 46.27 -33.27
CA LYS A 929 -20.16 45.57 -32.47
C LYS A 929 -20.56 44.14 -32.16
N LEU A 930 -21.81 43.88 -31.83
CA LEU A 930 -22.35 42.54 -31.66
C LEU A 930 -22.30 41.73 -32.97
N ASN A 931 -22.60 42.35 -34.12
CA ASN A 931 -22.44 41.70 -35.43
C ASN A 931 -20.96 41.46 -35.80
N GLU A 932 -20.03 42.35 -35.46
CA GLU A 932 -18.60 42.16 -35.65
C GLU A 932 -18.06 41.04 -34.73
N GLU A 933 -18.48 40.99 -33.46
CA GLU A 933 -18.19 39.86 -32.56
C GLU A 933 -18.78 38.55 -33.07
N LEU A 934 -20.02 38.56 -33.58
CA LEU A 934 -20.65 37.38 -34.15
C LEU A 934 -19.95 36.93 -35.45
N GLN A 935 -19.49 37.85 -36.29
CA GLN A 935 -18.67 37.53 -37.47
C GLN A 935 -17.29 36.98 -37.07
N GLN A 936 -16.66 37.51 -36.02
CA GLN A 936 -15.40 36.97 -35.49
C GLN A 936 -15.62 35.57 -34.90
N ARG A 937 -16.67 35.34 -34.11
CA ARG A 937 -17.04 34.01 -33.59
C ARG A 937 -17.39 33.05 -34.71
N LEU A 938 -18.12 33.49 -35.74
CA LEU A 938 -18.41 32.68 -36.92
C LEU A 938 -17.11 32.32 -37.65
N ALA A 939 -16.21 33.28 -37.90
CA ALA A 939 -14.91 33.01 -38.52
C ALA A 939 -13.96 32.13 -37.67
N LEU A 940 -14.10 32.14 -36.34
CA LEU A 940 -13.41 31.22 -35.43
C LEU A 940 -14.01 29.80 -35.50
N THR A 941 -15.33 29.65 -35.32
CA THR A 941 -16.01 28.35 -35.45
C THR A 941 -15.86 27.74 -36.85
N ASP A 942 -15.72 28.57 -37.88
CA ASP A 942 -15.48 28.10 -39.26
C ASP A 942 -14.00 27.71 -39.49
N LYS A 943 -13.04 28.23 -38.69
CA LYS A 943 -11.66 27.71 -38.60
C LYS A 943 -11.61 26.41 -37.81
N GLU A 944 -12.28 26.35 -36.66
CA GLU A 944 -12.42 25.14 -35.84
C GLU A 944 -13.09 24.02 -36.63
N LYS A 945 -14.16 24.31 -37.37
CA LYS A 945 -14.81 23.38 -38.30
C LYS A 945 -13.89 22.92 -39.42
N LYS A 946 -13.05 23.80 -39.99
CA LYS A 946 -12.03 23.41 -40.99
C LYS A 946 -10.92 22.57 -40.37
N GLN A 947 -10.51 22.85 -39.14
CA GLN A 947 -9.52 22.05 -38.40
C GLN A 947 -10.08 20.68 -38.01
N LEU A 948 -11.31 20.61 -37.50
CA LEU A 948 -12.04 19.37 -37.22
C LEU A 948 -12.32 18.58 -38.50
N HIS A 949 -12.60 19.25 -39.62
CA HIS A 949 -12.75 18.57 -40.91
C HIS A 949 -11.40 18.04 -41.42
N LEU A 950 -10.31 18.78 -41.27
CA LEU A 950 -8.95 18.29 -41.57
C LEU A 950 -8.56 17.13 -40.65
N GLN A 951 -8.90 17.18 -39.35
CA GLN A 951 -8.68 16.09 -38.40
C GLN A 951 -9.57 14.88 -38.70
N LEU A 952 -10.81 15.07 -39.17
CA LEU A 952 -11.66 13.99 -39.66
C LEU A 952 -11.08 13.39 -40.94
N LEU A 953 -10.64 14.20 -41.91
CA LEU A 953 -10.06 13.74 -43.16
C LEU A 953 -8.68 13.08 -42.93
N GLU A 954 -7.94 13.50 -41.89
CA GLU A 954 -6.74 12.84 -41.41
C GLU A 954 -7.07 11.54 -40.66
N MET A 955 -8.10 11.50 -39.81
CA MET A 955 -8.60 10.27 -39.16
C MET A 955 -9.18 9.28 -40.18
N GLU A 956 -9.76 9.75 -41.29
CA GLU A 956 -10.25 8.96 -42.43
C GLU A 956 -9.08 8.49 -43.30
N ALA A 957 -8.08 9.33 -43.57
CA ALA A 957 -6.85 8.91 -44.23
C ALA A 957 -6.04 7.93 -43.36
N GLN A 958 -6.11 8.06 -42.04
CA GLN A 958 -5.59 7.09 -41.08
C GLN A 958 -6.46 5.82 -41.08
N SER A 959 -7.80 5.88 -41.09
CA SER A 959 -8.67 4.68 -41.15
C SER A 959 -8.54 3.90 -42.46
N LEU A 960 -8.23 4.59 -43.56
CA LEU A 960 -7.86 3.98 -44.84
C LEU A 960 -6.43 3.40 -44.83
N ARG A 961 -5.53 3.87 -43.94
CA ARG A 961 -4.23 3.23 -43.65
C ARG A 961 -4.31 2.11 -42.60
N ILE A 962 -5.29 2.13 -41.70
CA ILE A 962 -5.62 1.09 -40.72
C ILE A 962 -6.06 -0.21 -41.45
N ASN A 963 -6.60 -0.08 -42.67
CA ASN A 963 -6.81 -1.21 -43.59
C ASN A 963 -5.51 -1.76 -44.25
N SER A 964 -4.32 -1.35 -43.79
CA SER A 964 -3.07 -2.03 -44.15
C SER A 964 -2.81 -3.24 -43.25
N ALA A 965 -2.28 -4.32 -43.82
CA ALA A 965 -2.06 -5.58 -43.10
C ALA A 965 -1.06 -5.46 -41.93
N ASP A 966 -0.28 -4.37 -41.86
CA ASP A 966 0.77 -4.17 -40.87
C ASP A 966 0.23 -3.69 -39.52
N GLU A 967 -0.93 -3.03 -39.48
CA GLU A 967 -1.53 -2.67 -38.18
C GLU A 967 -2.21 -3.87 -37.51
N SER A 968 -2.82 -4.78 -38.29
CA SER A 968 -3.26 -6.07 -37.75
C SER A 968 -2.08 -6.91 -37.23
N LYS A 969 -0.89 -6.83 -37.87
CA LYS A 969 0.33 -7.43 -37.33
C LYS A 969 0.79 -6.72 -36.06
N PHE A 970 0.80 -5.40 -36.01
CA PHE A 970 1.19 -4.63 -34.83
C PHE A 970 0.27 -4.91 -33.64
N LEU A 971 -1.05 -4.95 -33.84
CA LEU A 971 -2.01 -5.32 -32.80
C LEU A 971 -1.82 -6.76 -32.34
N ARG A 972 -1.58 -7.72 -33.25
CA ARG A 972 -1.26 -9.11 -32.88
C ARG A 972 0.05 -9.21 -32.11
N GLN A 973 1.10 -8.52 -32.55
CA GLN A 973 2.39 -8.46 -31.89
C GLN A 973 2.27 -7.80 -30.50
N LYS A 974 1.42 -6.77 -30.36
CA LYS A 974 1.14 -6.12 -29.08
C LYS A 974 0.29 -7.00 -28.16
N VAL A 975 -0.62 -7.81 -28.69
CA VAL A 975 -1.33 -8.86 -27.93
C VAL A 975 -0.34 -9.91 -27.46
N THR A 976 0.53 -10.47 -28.31
CA THR A 976 1.53 -11.46 -27.87
C THR A 976 2.55 -10.87 -26.89
N GLU A 977 2.88 -9.59 -27.00
CA GLU A 977 3.72 -8.86 -26.03
C GLU A 977 3.00 -8.70 -24.68
N LEU A 978 1.70 -8.37 -24.69
CA LEU A 978 0.90 -8.29 -23.46
C LEU A 978 0.66 -9.67 -22.82
N GLU A 979 0.48 -10.72 -23.63
CA GLU A 979 0.44 -12.11 -23.17
C GLU A 979 1.78 -12.56 -22.58
N HIS A 980 2.90 -12.18 -23.20
CA HIS A 980 4.24 -12.44 -22.66
C HIS A 980 4.48 -11.69 -21.34
N GLN A 981 4.09 -10.41 -21.26
CA GLN A 981 4.16 -9.61 -20.03
C GLN A 981 3.20 -10.13 -18.93
N LEU A 982 2.06 -10.73 -19.30
CA LEU A 982 1.17 -11.43 -18.35
C LEU A 982 1.86 -12.70 -17.83
N GLN A 983 2.37 -13.56 -18.71
CA GLN A 983 3.09 -14.78 -18.34
C GLN A 983 4.36 -14.48 -17.52
N GLU A 984 5.07 -13.39 -17.80
CA GLU A 984 6.18 -12.93 -16.95
C GLU A 984 5.69 -12.49 -15.57
N LYS A 985 4.58 -11.75 -15.47
CA LYS A 985 4.00 -11.37 -14.17
C LYS A 985 3.52 -12.59 -13.38
N GLU A 986 2.91 -13.57 -14.04
CA GLU A 986 2.50 -14.84 -13.42
C GLU A 986 3.71 -15.67 -12.97
N ARG A 987 4.80 -15.73 -13.77
CA ARG A 987 6.05 -16.38 -13.38
C ARG A 987 6.72 -15.68 -12.20
N ARG A 988 6.88 -14.35 -12.26
CA ARG A 988 7.42 -13.54 -11.15
C ARG A 988 6.58 -13.76 -9.88
N HIS A 989 5.26 -13.66 -9.95
CA HIS A 989 4.38 -13.93 -8.81
C HIS A 989 4.47 -15.39 -8.30
N ALA A 990 4.69 -16.37 -9.17
CA ALA A 990 4.92 -17.76 -8.76
C ALA A 990 6.29 -17.97 -8.08
N ASP A 991 7.32 -17.25 -8.52
CA ASP A 991 8.66 -17.26 -7.92
C ASP A 991 8.74 -16.40 -6.64
N ASP A 992 7.98 -15.31 -6.55
CA ASP A 992 7.74 -14.54 -5.34
C ASP A 992 6.98 -15.38 -4.30
N LEU A 993 5.98 -16.17 -4.72
CA LEU A 993 5.32 -17.16 -3.86
C LEU A 993 6.26 -18.29 -3.41
N ARG A 994 7.23 -18.69 -4.24
CA ARG A 994 8.28 -19.66 -3.85
C ARG A 994 9.27 -19.03 -2.86
N SER A 995 9.68 -17.80 -3.11
CA SER A 995 10.57 -16.98 -2.26
C SER A 995 9.93 -16.71 -0.90
N SER A 996 8.68 -16.25 -0.86
CA SER A 996 7.86 -16.11 0.35
C SER A 996 7.79 -17.44 1.12
N ARG A 997 7.45 -18.56 0.48
CA ARG A 997 7.40 -19.88 1.15
C ARG A 997 8.77 -20.38 1.62
N TYR A 998 9.86 -19.97 0.99
CA TYR A 998 11.22 -20.26 1.44
C TYR A 998 11.60 -19.40 2.64
N ASN A 999 11.27 -18.11 2.61
CA ASN A 999 11.45 -17.18 3.72
C ASN A 999 10.58 -17.58 4.92
N ASP A 1000 9.33 -18.01 4.74
CA ASP A 1000 8.45 -18.54 5.80
C ASP A 1000 8.98 -19.83 6.44
N ARG A 1001 9.77 -20.63 5.70
CA ARG A 1001 10.49 -21.79 6.25
C ARG A 1001 11.70 -21.32 7.03
N SER A 1002 12.56 -20.50 6.44
CA SER A 1002 13.74 -19.91 7.11
C SER A 1002 13.37 -19.19 8.41
N VAL A 1003 12.32 -18.35 8.39
CA VAL A 1003 11.78 -17.64 9.56
C VAL A 1003 11.23 -18.63 10.59
N ARG A 1004 10.51 -19.69 10.18
CA ARG A 1004 10.03 -20.73 11.11
C ARG A 1004 11.19 -21.52 11.72
N ASP A 1005 12.20 -21.86 10.93
CA ASP A 1005 13.39 -22.56 11.40
C ASP A 1005 14.18 -21.68 12.39
N LEU A 1006 14.36 -20.39 12.09
CA LEU A 1006 14.92 -19.40 13.02
C LEU A 1006 14.08 -19.27 14.30
N TYR A 1007 12.74 -19.25 14.23
CA TYR A 1007 11.90 -19.29 15.43
C TYR A 1007 12.09 -20.59 16.24
N THR A 1008 12.31 -21.75 15.61
CA THR A 1008 12.65 -22.98 16.36
C THR A 1008 14.05 -22.90 16.98
N GLN A 1009 15.04 -22.30 16.30
CA GLN A 1009 16.37 -22.07 16.86
C GLN A 1009 16.35 -21.11 18.05
N ILE A 1010 15.58 -20.01 17.95
CA ILE A 1010 15.34 -19.07 19.06
C ILE A 1010 14.69 -19.83 20.23
N SER A 1011 13.60 -20.57 20.00
CA SER A 1011 12.95 -21.35 21.08
C SER A 1011 13.86 -22.44 21.69
N GLN A 1012 14.84 -22.96 20.94
CA GLN A 1012 15.88 -23.85 21.48
C GLN A 1012 16.92 -23.08 22.30
N LYS A 1013 17.35 -21.88 21.85
CA LYS A 1013 18.25 -21.00 22.58
C LYS A 1013 17.62 -20.50 23.87
N ASP A 1014 16.35 -20.09 23.87
CA ASP A 1014 15.60 -19.67 25.06
C ASP A 1014 15.58 -20.79 26.13
N LYS A 1015 15.35 -22.04 25.71
CA LYS A 1015 15.38 -23.21 26.59
C LYS A 1015 16.78 -23.56 27.11
N LEU A 1016 17.83 -23.20 26.38
CA LEU A 1016 19.21 -23.33 26.85
C LEU A 1016 19.58 -22.19 27.82
N VAL A 1017 19.13 -20.96 27.55
CA VAL A 1017 19.28 -19.81 28.46
C VAL A 1017 18.55 -20.07 29.78
N GLN A 1018 17.30 -20.57 29.74
CA GLN A 1018 16.56 -20.94 30.94
C GLN A 1018 17.32 -22.00 31.77
N LYS A 1019 17.86 -23.05 31.13
CA LYS A 1019 18.67 -24.06 31.83
C LYS A 1019 19.95 -23.49 32.43
N LEU A 1020 20.63 -22.58 31.72
CA LEU A 1020 21.83 -21.92 32.23
C LEU A 1020 21.50 -20.94 33.37
N GLN A 1021 20.30 -20.34 33.38
CA GLN A 1021 19.78 -19.57 34.52
C GLN A 1021 19.47 -20.50 35.71
N GLU A 1022 18.76 -21.61 35.51
CA GLU A 1022 18.50 -22.63 36.54
C GLU A 1022 19.81 -23.20 37.13
N GLU A 1023 20.83 -23.46 36.30
CA GLU A 1023 22.17 -23.86 36.74
C GLU A 1023 22.92 -22.74 37.46
N ASN A 1024 22.79 -21.47 37.03
CA ASN A 1024 23.37 -20.33 37.72
C ASN A 1024 22.73 -20.13 39.10
N ASP A 1025 21.39 -20.14 39.20
CA ASP A 1025 20.65 -20.01 40.46
C ASP A 1025 21.03 -21.13 41.44
N MET A 1026 21.16 -22.37 40.95
CA MET A 1026 21.65 -23.50 41.73
C MET A 1026 23.12 -23.34 42.18
N ASN A 1027 23.96 -22.68 41.39
CA ASN A 1027 25.33 -22.34 41.76
C ASN A 1027 25.40 -21.16 42.73
N GLU A 1028 24.56 -20.15 42.58
CA GLU A 1028 24.40 -19.07 43.55
C GLU A 1028 23.92 -19.61 44.90
N ASP A 1029 22.99 -20.55 44.91
CA ASP A 1029 22.52 -21.20 46.14
C ASP A 1029 23.58 -22.10 46.77
N ARG A 1030 24.44 -22.75 45.97
CA ARG A 1030 25.66 -23.40 46.49
C ARG A 1030 26.62 -22.37 47.09
N ILE A 1031 26.83 -21.23 46.45
CA ILE A 1031 27.68 -20.14 46.96
C ILE A 1031 27.12 -19.52 48.23
N LYS A 1032 25.80 -19.31 48.33
CA LYS A 1032 25.11 -18.87 49.56
C LYS A 1032 25.32 -19.88 50.69
N LYS A 1033 25.11 -21.18 50.44
CA LYS A 1033 25.36 -22.26 51.41
C LYS A 1033 26.82 -22.29 51.87
N LEU A 1034 27.78 -22.18 50.93
CA LEU A 1034 29.20 -22.14 51.25
C LEU A 1034 29.61 -20.89 52.05
N LYS A 1035 29.07 -19.71 51.72
CA LYS A 1035 29.26 -18.48 52.52
C LYS A 1035 28.72 -18.66 53.94
N ASN A 1036 27.50 -19.15 54.10
CA ASN A 1036 26.93 -19.43 55.41
C ASN A 1036 27.79 -20.42 56.22
N THR A 1037 28.34 -21.48 55.59
CA THR A 1037 29.27 -22.38 56.31
C THR A 1037 30.60 -21.72 56.66
N LEU A 1038 31.13 -20.81 55.83
CA LEU A 1038 32.34 -20.04 56.15
C LEU A 1038 32.08 -19.04 57.29
N GLU A 1039 30.91 -18.40 57.32
CA GLU A 1039 30.50 -17.51 58.41
C GLU A 1039 30.33 -18.27 59.73
N MET A 1040 29.71 -19.46 59.71
CA MET A 1040 29.65 -20.33 60.89
C MET A 1040 31.05 -20.78 61.34
N LEU A 1041 31.91 -21.23 60.43
CA LEU A 1041 33.28 -21.65 60.76
C LEU A 1041 34.14 -20.49 61.28
N GLN A 1042 33.97 -19.27 60.78
CA GLN A 1042 34.62 -18.07 61.33
C GLN A 1042 34.06 -17.70 62.71
N GLY A 1043 32.76 -17.88 62.92
CA GLY A 1043 32.12 -17.78 64.23
C GLY A 1043 32.73 -18.77 65.22
N GLU A 1044 32.75 -20.05 64.87
CA GLU A 1044 33.38 -21.13 65.64
C GLU A 1044 34.86 -20.83 65.92
N GLU A 1045 35.66 -20.49 64.91
CA GLU A 1045 37.08 -20.16 65.09
C GLU A 1045 37.26 -18.95 66.05
N SER A 1046 36.40 -17.93 65.96
CA SER A 1046 36.44 -16.80 66.89
C SER A 1046 36.16 -17.23 68.34
N THR A 1047 35.20 -18.14 68.55
CA THR A 1047 34.89 -18.68 69.89
C THR A 1047 35.99 -19.60 70.40
N GLN A 1048 36.62 -20.41 69.54
CA GLN A 1048 37.75 -21.27 69.87
C GLN A 1048 39.00 -20.43 70.22
N ARG A 1049 39.29 -19.38 69.45
CA ARG A 1049 40.37 -18.40 69.76
C ARG A 1049 40.12 -17.68 71.10
N LEU A 1050 38.86 -17.38 71.44
CA LEU A 1050 38.49 -16.83 72.75
C LEU A 1050 38.60 -17.85 73.88
N ALA A 1051 38.21 -19.12 73.66
CA ALA A 1051 38.35 -20.21 74.62
C ALA A 1051 39.82 -20.52 74.91
N ALA A 1052 40.66 -20.62 73.87
CA ALA A 1052 42.11 -20.77 74.00
C ALA A 1052 42.73 -19.63 74.81
N LYS A 1053 42.32 -18.37 74.57
CA LYS A 1053 42.76 -17.21 75.37
C LYS A 1053 42.24 -17.20 76.82
N ARG A 1054 41.19 -17.96 77.16
CA ARG A 1054 40.77 -18.18 78.56
C ARG A 1054 41.64 -19.25 79.22
N ALA A 1055 41.77 -20.42 78.59
CA ALA A 1055 42.64 -21.49 79.07
C ALA A 1055 44.11 -21.05 79.23
N GLU A 1056 44.62 -20.20 78.33
CA GLU A 1056 45.97 -19.64 78.41
C GLU A 1056 46.13 -18.55 79.50
N ARG A 1057 45.04 -17.98 80.02
CA ARG A 1057 45.05 -17.14 81.25
C ARG A 1057 45.00 -18.02 82.48
N GLU A 1058 44.05 -18.95 82.55
CA GLU A 1058 43.92 -19.93 83.62
C GLU A 1058 45.24 -20.71 83.85
N ALA A 1059 45.95 -21.07 82.78
CA ALA A 1059 47.26 -21.71 82.84
C ALA A 1059 48.41 -20.78 83.27
N ARG A 1060 48.28 -19.44 83.13
CA ARG A 1060 49.20 -18.47 83.73
C ARG A 1060 48.88 -18.27 85.22
N ASP A 1061 47.61 -18.10 85.57
CA ASP A 1061 47.15 -17.91 86.94
C ASP A 1061 47.51 -19.13 87.82
N ALA A 1062 47.38 -20.34 87.26
CA ALA A 1062 47.85 -21.57 87.89
C ALA A 1062 49.38 -21.63 88.06
N LYS A 1063 50.16 -21.19 87.06
CA LYS A 1063 51.63 -21.11 87.15
C LYS A 1063 52.10 -20.06 88.16
N GLU A 1064 51.44 -18.91 88.21
CA GLU A 1064 51.70 -17.91 89.25
C GLU A 1064 51.36 -18.44 90.64
N SER A 1065 50.28 -19.21 90.76
CA SER A 1065 49.91 -19.85 92.03
C SER A 1065 50.95 -20.90 92.45
N SER A 1066 51.45 -21.72 91.51
CA SER A 1066 52.58 -22.64 91.75
C SER A 1066 53.84 -21.88 92.20
N LEU A 1067 54.23 -20.82 91.47
CA LEU A 1067 55.39 -19.99 91.81
C LEU A 1067 55.26 -19.25 93.16
N ARG A 1068 54.04 -18.96 93.62
CA ARG A 1068 53.81 -18.42 94.97
C ARG A 1068 54.02 -19.51 96.02
N LEU A 1069 53.43 -20.70 95.83
CA LEU A 1069 53.62 -21.85 96.73
C LEU A 1069 55.09 -22.33 96.76
N GLU A 1070 55.79 -22.31 95.62
CA GLU A 1070 57.22 -22.61 95.52
C GLU A 1070 58.05 -21.60 96.31
N LYS A 1071 57.80 -20.30 96.18
CA LYS A 1071 58.48 -19.26 96.98
C LYS A 1071 58.15 -19.32 98.47
N GLU A 1072 56.92 -19.71 98.83
CA GLU A 1072 56.57 -19.98 100.22
C GLU A 1072 57.36 -21.19 100.76
N LEU A 1073 57.43 -22.29 100.00
CA LEU A 1073 58.23 -23.48 100.34
C LEU A 1073 59.73 -23.17 100.40
N GLU A 1074 60.27 -22.34 99.52
CA GLU A 1074 61.65 -21.84 99.60
C GLU A 1074 61.85 -20.97 100.85
N GLY A 1075 60.90 -20.09 101.19
CA GLY A 1075 60.92 -19.34 102.44
C GLY A 1075 60.88 -20.23 103.69
N TRP A 1076 60.10 -21.31 103.67
CA TRP A 1076 60.11 -22.32 104.73
C TRP A 1076 61.43 -23.10 104.79
N LYS A 1077 62.01 -23.48 103.65
CA LYS A 1077 63.33 -24.11 103.57
C LYS A 1077 64.43 -23.19 104.10
N SER A 1078 64.49 -21.93 103.67
CA SER A 1078 65.49 -20.97 104.15
C SER A 1078 65.40 -20.72 105.67
N ARG A 1079 64.18 -20.70 106.22
CA ARG A 1079 63.97 -20.67 107.69
C ARG A 1079 64.46 -21.95 108.37
N PHE A 1080 64.21 -23.11 107.77
CA PHE A 1080 64.68 -24.40 108.29
C PHE A 1080 66.21 -24.53 108.21
N GLU A 1081 66.82 -24.14 107.10
CA GLU A 1081 68.28 -24.12 106.89
C GLU A 1081 68.98 -23.12 107.82
N SER A 1082 68.36 -21.97 108.10
CA SER A 1082 68.83 -21.05 109.14
C SER A 1082 68.80 -21.71 110.52
N LEU A 1083 67.73 -22.44 110.86
CA LEU A 1083 67.61 -23.19 112.11
C LEU A 1083 68.58 -24.38 112.22
N THR A 1084 68.90 -25.08 111.13
CA THR A 1084 69.89 -26.16 111.14
C THR A 1084 71.33 -25.63 111.13
N SER A 1085 71.61 -24.55 110.42
CA SER A 1085 72.90 -23.84 110.47
C SER A 1085 73.20 -23.35 111.89
N ASN A 1086 72.20 -22.77 112.56
CA ASN A 1086 72.27 -22.34 113.96
C ASN A 1086 72.23 -23.51 114.98
N ARG A 1087 72.12 -24.77 114.52
CA ARG A 1087 72.44 -25.98 115.30
C ARG A 1087 73.86 -26.50 114.99
N LEU A 1088 74.30 -26.44 113.73
CA LEU A 1088 75.64 -26.86 113.31
C LEU A 1088 76.75 -26.01 113.94
N SER A 1089 76.55 -24.69 114.03
CA SER A 1089 77.40 -23.76 114.81
C SER A 1089 77.50 -24.11 116.31
N ARG A 1090 76.67 -25.04 116.79
CA ARG A 1090 76.61 -25.53 118.18
C ARG A 1090 77.05 -27.00 118.31
N SER A 1091 77.58 -27.60 117.24
CA SER A 1091 77.81 -29.06 117.13
C SER A 1091 79.26 -29.48 116.84
N GLU A 1092 80.23 -28.56 116.84
CA GLU A 1092 81.67 -28.91 116.71
C GLU A 1092 82.29 -29.45 118.03
N TYR A 1093 81.54 -29.50 119.13
CA TYR A 1093 81.98 -30.04 120.42
C TYR A 1093 81.41 -31.44 120.71
N GLY A 1094 82.02 -32.43 120.05
CA GLY A 1094 81.82 -33.87 120.33
C GLY A 1094 80.53 -34.48 119.75
N GLY A 1095 80.43 -35.80 119.59
CA GLY A 1095 81.48 -36.81 119.79
C GLY A 1095 80.94 -38.18 120.24
N ARG A 1096 81.25 -39.23 119.47
CA ARG A 1096 81.15 -40.66 119.81
C ARG A 1096 79.74 -41.30 120.00
N SER A 1097 79.45 -42.18 119.03
CA SER A 1097 79.21 -43.63 119.22
C SER A 1097 77.81 -44.19 119.54
N PHE A 1098 77.62 -45.38 118.98
CA PHE A 1098 76.59 -46.42 119.17
C PHE A 1098 75.24 -46.27 118.47
N VAL A 1099 74.91 -47.38 117.76
CA VAL A 1099 73.76 -47.67 116.87
C VAL A 1099 73.76 -46.87 115.57
#